data_AF-A0A8W8LLF1-F1
#
_entry.id   AF-A0A8W8LLF1-F1
#
_cell.length_a   1.000
_cell.length_b   1.000
_cell.length_c   1.000
_cell.angle_alpha   90.00
_cell.angle_beta   90.00
_cell.angle_gamma   90.00
#
_symmetry.space_group_name_H-M   'P 1'
#
loop_
_entity.id
_entity.type
_entity.pdbx_description
1 polymer ?
#
loop_
_entity_poly.entity_id
_entity_poly.type
_entity_poly.pdbx_seq_one_letter_code
_entity_poly.pdbx_strand_id
1 'polypeptide(L)'
;MRHDSDKSMESMILRLLLVVLSLDLTFTYQPYVAPFFFMCNFHGNVNELGIDNGEVALSVSIEGNPELYTPGKLYNVTITSSVNFDGFFLTGLYTLTSEARARMQGLGFFDHRGAGNNLMCSIVHSQVNPEPQHRLTFTWMAPASGTGCVSFLATGTLRNQLLFKDTTVLQMCEEGAPTTSPLRPELAILHGNGIIMRDDFDSSPDVNILVWNEVAGANISSDCGHVMYGDSSWLCQRYGQRKLVTVPMNTSTASIIQFALSAGRCEVHNSADNEITVSYGLQGCTVWTAIDSIRLPSSLTEVHLVYLPKEARAEGVCLKWEQMSNTTTTTETIPVTTEPMTTEPMTTESTTSESTTSESTTTESTTTESTTTKPITTEPMTYPPTTTQILTTTEKLTTTTELWFRWDIADEGQPDFNSCWGIDNVLVVNSAERPTRLVENFDPIDPSNWLFFPGGNIRQKCRSEENSMFFNMENQTLNYVVSRDLDLSVPDVTPDLMLEEQFESKRQPGWDISGGRVDVICGVLYHANSMVFDGAGARRACTPYLDTRLAGNLRFYFGFGSGRCQALDTWESNVYVYIEDSHAHKPVLLNLTSEDYKESRLLSLPINGHQRQSKARICWEQKHHRGVDLDVWAIDGVQVLPHFPRRSGVTKMVQFDLTLNCGTNTSRNDVDLQASTDFGKSWFTVHEPCIGSNCGGKHQPVTSEYESEDFINWKRVTSPLPFVALVPHVRFRWSGKNQQKPNWALDNVFIGDCEAGCHGNGQCTRTGCR
;
A
#
# COMPACT_ATOMS: atom_id res chain seq x y z
N MET A 1 -49.92 -74.52 -51.22
CA MET A 1 -48.45 -74.59 -51.35
C MET A 1 -47.95 -73.27 -51.90
N ARG A 2 -46.98 -72.66 -51.20
CA ARG A 2 -45.98 -71.69 -51.67
C ARG A 2 -46.42 -70.59 -52.64
N HIS A 3 -46.53 -69.37 -52.14
CA HIS A 3 -45.61 -68.30 -52.56
C HIS A 3 -45.67 -67.15 -51.56
N ASP A 4 -44.72 -67.20 -50.63
CA ASP A 4 -44.44 -66.20 -49.61
C ASP A 4 -42.92 -65.92 -49.76
N SER A 5 -42.53 -65.02 -50.67
CA SER A 5 -41.11 -64.69 -50.88
C SER A 5 -40.83 -63.42 -51.71
N ASP A 6 -41.66 -62.38 -51.69
CA ASP A 6 -41.38 -61.20 -52.56
C ASP A 6 -41.66 -59.81 -51.97
N LYS A 7 -41.82 -59.68 -50.64
CA LYS A 7 -41.91 -58.37 -49.97
C LYS A 7 -40.89 -58.14 -48.84
N SER A 8 -39.95 -59.06 -48.64
CA SER A 8 -38.92 -58.95 -47.60
C SER A 8 -37.56 -58.45 -48.12
N MET A 9 -37.34 -58.37 -49.44
CA MET A 9 -36.00 -58.08 -50.01
C MET A 9 -35.77 -56.58 -50.27
N GLU A 10 -36.79 -55.80 -50.62
CA GLU A 10 -36.65 -54.34 -50.82
C GLU A 10 -36.46 -53.54 -49.52
N SER A 11 -36.96 -54.03 -48.37
CA SER A 11 -36.74 -53.38 -47.07
C SER A 11 -35.34 -53.66 -46.49
N MET A 12 -34.70 -54.74 -46.93
CA MET A 12 -33.39 -55.17 -46.42
C MET A 12 -32.23 -54.48 -47.16
N ILE A 13 -32.37 -54.20 -48.46
CA ILE A 13 -31.36 -53.48 -49.26
C ILE A 13 -31.27 -51.99 -48.85
N LEU A 14 -32.40 -51.35 -48.53
CA LEU A 14 -32.41 -49.95 -48.06
C LEU A 14 -31.83 -49.82 -46.63
N ARG A 15 -31.94 -50.86 -45.80
CA ARG A 15 -31.31 -50.91 -44.47
C ARG A 15 -29.82 -51.25 -44.52
N LEU A 16 -29.34 -52.02 -45.51
CA LEU A 16 -27.92 -52.34 -45.67
C LEU A 16 -27.11 -51.15 -46.23
N LEU A 17 -27.70 -50.35 -47.13
CA LEU A 17 -27.06 -49.13 -47.67
C LEU A 17 -26.90 -48.01 -46.63
N LEU A 18 -27.79 -47.92 -45.64
CA LEU A 18 -27.66 -46.99 -44.51
C LEU A 18 -26.65 -47.45 -43.45
N VAL A 19 -26.35 -48.75 -43.37
CA VAL A 19 -25.31 -49.30 -42.47
C VAL A 19 -23.92 -49.22 -43.09
N VAL A 20 -23.78 -49.30 -44.42
CA VAL A 20 -22.47 -49.17 -45.09
C VAL A 20 -22.03 -47.70 -45.26
N LEU A 21 -22.95 -46.72 -45.26
CA LEU A 21 -22.63 -45.29 -45.34
C LEU A 21 -22.46 -44.59 -43.97
N SER A 22 -22.41 -45.34 -42.87
CA SER A 22 -22.10 -44.80 -41.52
C SER A 22 -20.87 -45.47 -40.88
N LEU A 23 -20.08 -46.20 -41.68
CA LEU A 23 -18.82 -46.83 -41.28
C LEU A 23 -17.60 -46.15 -41.95
N ASP A 24 -17.60 -44.81 -42.01
CA ASP A 24 -16.39 -44.02 -42.22
C ASP A 24 -16.23 -43.04 -41.06
N LEU A 25 -15.91 -43.59 -39.90
CA LEU A 25 -15.19 -42.91 -38.84
C LEU A 25 -14.43 -44.00 -38.11
N THR A 26 -13.20 -44.21 -38.56
CA THR A 26 -12.14 -44.80 -37.75
C THR A 26 -12.04 -43.96 -36.46
N PHE A 27 -12.83 -44.29 -35.46
CA PHE A 27 -12.47 -43.97 -34.08
C PHE A 27 -11.21 -44.78 -33.80
N THR A 28 -10.05 -44.13 -33.96
CA THR A 28 -8.85 -44.52 -33.24
C THR A 28 -9.22 -44.51 -31.76
N TYR A 29 -9.58 -45.69 -31.24
CA TYR A 29 -9.65 -45.93 -29.81
C TYR A 29 -8.23 -45.76 -29.26
N GLN A 30 -7.90 -44.54 -28.87
CA GLN A 30 -6.77 -44.27 -28.01
C GLN A 30 -7.18 -44.80 -26.63
N PRO A 31 -6.48 -45.79 -26.05
CA PRO A 31 -6.84 -46.30 -24.73
C PRO A 31 -6.70 -45.15 -23.73
N TYR A 32 -7.83 -44.65 -23.23
CA TYR A 32 -7.86 -43.66 -22.17
C TYR A 32 -7.41 -44.33 -20.87
N VAL A 33 -6.15 -44.14 -20.52
CA VAL A 33 -5.64 -44.54 -19.20
C VAL A 33 -6.12 -43.49 -18.21
N ALA A 34 -7.12 -43.83 -17.41
CA ALA A 34 -7.48 -43.02 -16.25
C ALA A 34 -6.26 -42.93 -15.32
N PRO A 35 -5.98 -41.76 -14.71
CA PRO A 35 -4.85 -41.62 -13.81
C PRO A 35 -4.92 -42.65 -12.67
N PHE A 36 -3.84 -43.43 -12.52
CA PHE A 36 -3.74 -44.44 -11.47
C PHE A 36 -3.24 -43.78 -10.19
N PHE A 37 -4.12 -43.66 -9.20
CA PHE A 37 -3.78 -43.08 -7.91
C PHE A 37 -3.34 -44.15 -6.92
N PHE A 38 -2.27 -43.87 -6.18
CA PHE A 38 -1.77 -44.71 -5.10
C PHE A 38 -1.39 -43.86 -3.89
N MET A 39 -1.48 -44.45 -2.71
CA MET A 39 -1.03 -43.81 -1.47
C MET A 39 0.49 -43.69 -1.46
N CYS A 40 0.99 -42.50 -1.18
CA CYS A 40 2.42 -42.23 -1.08
C CYS A 40 2.72 -41.45 0.21
N ASN A 41 3.84 -41.81 0.86
CA ASN A 41 4.42 -40.99 1.92
C ASN A 41 5.54 -40.17 1.30
N PHE A 42 5.33 -38.87 1.20
CA PHE A 42 6.40 -37.96 0.78
C PHE A 42 7.26 -37.62 2.01
N HIS A 43 8.48 -38.16 2.05
CA HIS A 43 9.51 -37.72 3.00
C HIS A 43 10.18 -36.47 2.44
N GLY A 44 9.60 -35.29 2.70
CA GLY A 44 10.26 -34.03 2.44
C GLY A 44 11.43 -33.82 3.41
N ASN A 45 12.57 -34.47 3.15
CA ASN A 45 13.81 -34.18 3.85
C ASN A 45 14.52 -33.05 3.09
N VAL A 46 14.24 -31.80 3.45
CA VAL A 46 14.79 -30.58 2.80
C VAL A 46 16.29 -30.37 3.10
N ASN A 47 17.01 -31.38 3.62
CA ASN A 47 18.36 -31.20 4.17
C ASN A 47 19.40 -32.29 3.80
N GLU A 48 19.18 -33.11 2.77
CA GLU A 48 20.28 -33.92 2.22
C GLU A 48 20.70 -33.41 0.84
N LEU A 49 21.73 -32.55 0.88
CA LEU A 49 22.57 -32.17 -0.25
C LEU A 49 23.26 -33.42 -0.82
N GLY A 50 22.69 -33.96 -1.90
CA GLY A 50 23.42 -34.77 -2.87
C GLY A 50 24.26 -33.86 -3.76
N ILE A 51 25.52 -33.70 -3.37
CA ILE A 51 26.57 -32.92 -4.02
C ILE A 51 26.87 -33.44 -5.45
N ASP A 52 26.75 -32.60 -6.48
CA ASP A 52 27.85 -32.00 -7.29
C ASP A 52 27.38 -31.55 -8.69
N ASN A 53 27.69 -30.29 -9.01
CA ASN A 53 27.66 -29.63 -10.34
C ASN A 53 26.32 -29.09 -10.89
N GLY A 54 26.15 -27.77 -10.72
CA GLY A 54 25.36 -26.92 -11.61
C GLY A 54 23.86 -26.94 -11.33
N GLU A 55 23.30 -25.78 -11.02
CA GLU A 55 21.86 -25.58 -10.86
C GLU A 55 21.16 -25.89 -12.19
N VAL A 56 20.58 -27.09 -12.32
CA VAL A 56 19.82 -27.48 -13.52
C VAL A 56 18.48 -26.76 -13.49
N ALA A 57 18.39 -25.62 -14.18
CA ALA A 57 17.12 -24.93 -14.39
C ALA A 57 16.16 -25.81 -15.22
N LEU A 58 14.97 -26.06 -14.67
CA LEU A 58 13.89 -26.80 -15.32
C LEU A 58 12.64 -25.92 -15.39
N SER A 59 11.99 -25.85 -16.55
CA SER A 59 10.72 -25.14 -16.70
C SER A 59 9.63 -26.04 -17.27
N VAL A 60 8.43 -25.89 -16.73
CA VAL A 60 7.22 -26.59 -17.16
C VAL A 60 6.26 -25.57 -17.72
N SER A 61 5.80 -25.83 -18.94
CA SER A 61 4.84 -24.98 -19.63
C SER A 61 3.65 -25.83 -20.05
N ILE A 62 2.44 -25.34 -19.77
CA ILE A 62 1.21 -25.95 -20.23
C ILE A 62 0.65 -25.09 -21.37
N GLU A 63 0.25 -25.74 -22.45
CA GLU A 63 -0.36 -25.08 -23.60
C GLU A 63 -1.60 -24.28 -23.16
N GLY A 64 -1.61 -22.99 -23.50
CA GLY A 64 -2.64 -22.04 -23.07
C GLY A 64 -2.41 -21.37 -21.71
N ASN A 65 -1.35 -21.73 -20.97
CA ASN A 65 -0.98 -21.22 -19.64
C ASN A 65 -2.17 -21.06 -18.65
N PRO A 66 -2.97 -22.11 -18.44
CA PRO A 66 -4.13 -22.08 -17.54
C PRO A 66 -3.71 -21.84 -16.08
N GLU A 67 -4.36 -20.90 -15.36
CA GLU A 67 -4.12 -20.68 -13.92
C GLU A 67 -4.75 -21.77 -13.04
N LEU A 68 -5.88 -22.31 -13.48
CA LEU A 68 -6.62 -23.40 -12.83
C LEU A 68 -6.83 -24.51 -13.85
N TYR A 69 -6.83 -25.76 -13.38
CA TYR A 69 -7.21 -26.86 -14.25
C TYR A 69 -8.73 -27.02 -14.25
N THR A 70 -9.30 -27.18 -15.43
CA THR A 70 -10.69 -27.62 -15.58
C THR A 70 -10.72 -29.13 -15.38
N PRO A 71 -11.49 -29.67 -14.43
CA PRO A 71 -11.53 -31.11 -14.16
C PRO A 71 -11.79 -31.96 -15.41
N GLY A 72 -10.99 -33.01 -15.60
CA GLY A 72 -11.09 -33.92 -16.75
C GLY A 72 -10.60 -33.38 -18.09
N LYS A 73 -10.11 -32.13 -18.16
CA LYS A 73 -9.55 -31.55 -19.40
C LYS A 73 -8.15 -32.08 -19.69
N LEU A 74 -7.83 -32.24 -20.97
CA LEU A 74 -6.50 -32.60 -21.44
C LEU A 74 -5.66 -31.35 -21.71
N TYR A 75 -4.43 -31.38 -21.22
CA TYR A 75 -3.45 -30.31 -21.32
C TYR A 75 -2.19 -30.83 -21.98
N ASN A 76 -1.66 -30.11 -22.96
CA ASN A 76 -0.34 -30.42 -23.50
C ASN A 76 0.72 -29.75 -22.62
N VAL A 77 1.62 -30.56 -22.07
CA VAL A 77 2.68 -30.15 -21.16
C VAL A 77 4.02 -30.25 -21.89
N THR A 78 4.79 -29.17 -21.88
CA THR A 78 6.15 -29.11 -22.40
C THR A 78 7.12 -28.80 -21.27
N ILE A 79 8.07 -29.71 -21.07
CA ILE A 79 9.18 -29.60 -20.14
C ILE A 79 10.42 -29.14 -20.92
N THR A 80 11.14 -28.16 -20.40
CA THR A 80 12.45 -27.77 -20.92
C THR A 80 13.48 -27.73 -19.78
N SER A 81 14.70 -28.15 -20.07
CA SER A 81 15.80 -28.23 -19.11
C SER A 81 17.03 -27.53 -19.68
N SER A 82 17.83 -26.90 -18.81
CA SER A 82 19.14 -26.34 -19.14
C SER A 82 20.19 -27.40 -19.50
N VAL A 83 19.98 -28.65 -19.07
CA VAL A 83 20.86 -29.80 -19.35
C VAL A 83 20.06 -30.90 -20.04
N ASN A 84 20.68 -31.61 -20.98
CA ASN A 84 20.08 -32.77 -21.64
C ASN A 84 19.83 -33.90 -20.62
N PHE A 85 18.68 -34.57 -20.73
CA PHE A 85 18.32 -35.75 -19.94
C PHE A 85 17.90 -36.89 -20.87
N ASP A 86 18.16 -38.12 -20.47
CA ASP A 86 17.71 -39.32 -21.19
C ASP A 86 16.63 -40.09 -20.41
N GLY A 87 16.48 -39.86 -19.11
CA GLY A 87 15.33 -40.33 -18.33
C GLY A 87 14.61 -39.19 -17.64
N PHE A 88 13.28 -39.23 -17.67
CA PHE A 88 12.42 -38.25 -17.03
C PHE A 88 11.19 -38.91 -16.42
N PHE A 89 10.89 -38.52 -15.18
CA PHE A 89 9.77 -39.02 -14.41
C PHE A 89 9.03 -37.86 -13.75
N LEU A 90 7.72 -37.78 -13.94
CA LEU A 90 6.87 -36.74 -13.38
C LEU A 90 5.75 -37.38 -12.55
N THR A 91 5.67 -36.98 -11.28
CA THR A 91 4.66 -37.44 -10.33
C THR A 91 3.73 -36.29 -9.97
N GLY A 92 2.42 -36.52 -10.03
CA GLY A 92 1.43 -35.60 -9.47
C GLY A 92 1.15 -35.96 -8.02
N LEU A 93 1.32 -35.00 -7.12
CA LEU A 93 0.98 -35.08 -5.71
C LEU A 93 -0.33 -34.34 -5.46
N TYR A 94 -1.32 -35.01 -4.88
CA TYR A 94 -2.68 -34.49 -4.73
C TYR A 94 -3.00 -34.26 -3.26
N THR A 95 -3.44 -33.05 -2.93
CA THR A 95 -3.90 -32.68 -1.57
C THR A 95 -5.40 -32.95 -1.44
N LEU A 96 -5.79 -33.99 -0.69
CA LEU A 96 -7.20 -34.33 -0.51
C LEU A 96 -7.97 -33.23 0.24
N THR A 97 -9.12 -32.84 -0.30
CA THR A 97 -10.11 -32.01 0.40
C THR A 97 -10.79 -32.80 1.53
N SER A 98 -11.31 -32.10 2.54
CA SER A 98 -12.02 -32.70 3.70
C SER A 98 -13.24 -33.54 3.27
N GLU A 99 -13.93 -33.16 2.20
CA GLU A 99 -15.07 -33.87 1.63
C GLU A 99 -14.69 -35.15 0.88
N ALA A 100 -13.59 -35.11 0.10
CA ALA A 100 -13.05 -36.30 -0.56
C ALA A 100 -12.50 -37.32 0.47
N ARG A 101 -11.91 -36.82 1.56
CA ARG A 101 -11.47 -37.64 2.70
C ARG A 101 -12.64 -38.37 3.38
N ALA A 102 -13.75 -37.68 3.61
CA ALA A 102 -14.95 -38.28 4.20
C ALA A 102 -15.58 -39.36 3.32
N ARG A 103 -15.62 -39.16 1.99
CA ARG A 103 -16.11 -40.16 1.03
C ARG A 103 -15.24 -41.43 0.97
N MET A 104 -13.92 -41.28 1.02
CA MET A 104 -13.01 -42.43 0.98
C MET A 104 -12.86 -43.17 2.32
N GLN A 105 -13.09 -42.49 3.46
CA GLN A 105 -13.27 -43.16 4.76
C GLN A 105 -14.49 -44.08 4.78
N GLY A 106 -15.58 -43.70 4.10
CA GLY A 106 -16.78 -44.54 3.93
C GLY A 106 -16.55 -45.83 3.12
N LEU A 107 -15.44 -45.93 2.38
CA LEU A 107 -15.08 -47.09 1.56
C LEU A 107 -14.03 -48.01 2.23
N GLY A 108 -13.64 -47.74 3.49
CA GLY A 108 -12.77 -48.64 4.28
C GLY A 108 -11.27 -48.49 4.04
N PHE A 109 -10.81 -47.41 3.40
CA PHE A 109 -9.39 -47.20 3.06
C PHE A 109 -8.52 -46.62 4.20
N PHE A 110 -9.08 -46.35 5.38
CA PHE A 110 -8.36 -45.75 6.52
C PHE A 110 -8.44 -46.63 7.76
N ASP A 111 -7.28 -47.07 8.28
CA ASP A 111 -7.15 -47.67 9.61
C ASP A 111 -6.75 -46.61 10.65
N HIS A 112 -7.33 -46.69 11.84
CA HIS A 112 -7.06 -45.78 12.96
C HIS A 112 -5.72 -46.13 13.61
N ARG A 113 -4.60 -45.66 13.03
CA ARG A 113 -3.32 -45.34 13.69
C ARG A 113 -2.27 -44.90 12.66
N GLY A 114 -1.97 -43.61 12.61
CA GLY A 114 -0.84 -43.07 11.85
C GLY A 114 -1.01 -41.60 11.50
N ALA A 115 -0.35 -40.72 12.26
CA ALA A 115 -0.27 -39.28 11.98
C ALA A 115 0.79 -38.99 10.90
N GLY A 116 0.51 -39.40 9.66
CA GLY A 116 1.21 -38.93 8.47
C GLY A 116 0.24 -38.16 7.57
N ASN A 117 0.69 -37.12 6.90
CA ASN A 117 -0.09 -36.48 5.83
C ASN A 117 -0.26 -37.49 4.70
N ASN A 118 -1.36 -38.24 4.71
CA ASN A 118 -1.70 -39.20 3.67
C ASN A 118 -1.95 -38.43 2.36
N LEU A 119 -0.95 -38.42 1.48
CA LEU A 119 -0.99 -37.81 0.16
C LEU A 119 -1.32 -38.89 -0.89
N MET A 120 -2.15 -38.52 -1.87
CA MET A 120 -2.38 -39.37 -3.05
C MET A 120 -1.37 -38.97 -4.12
N CYS A 121 -0.71 -39.94 -4.76
CA CYS A 121 0.18 -39.72 -5.89
C CYS A 121 -0.40 -40.36 -7.16
N SER A 122 -0.11 -39.78 -8.32
CA SER A 122 -0.30 -40.40 -9.64
C SER A 122 0.97 -40.23 -10.46
N ILE A 123 1.33 -41.23 -11.25
CA ILE A 123 2.36 -41.07 -12.27
C ILE A 123 1.75 -40.25 -13.41
N VAL A 124 2.28 -39.06 -13.66
CA VAL A 124 1.81 -38.16 -14.72
C VAL A 124 2.49 -38.50 -16.03
N HIS A 125 3.81 -38.70 -16.00
CA HIS A 125 4.57 -39.13 -17.17
C HIS A 125 5.85 -39.85 -16.74
N SER A 126 6.28 -40.83 -17.53
CA SER A 126 7.53 -41.55 -17.30
C SER A 126 8.11 -41.97 -18.64
N GLN A 127 9.34 -41.56 -18.93
CA GLN A 127 9.96 -41.85 -20.21
C GLN A 127 11.48 -41.97 -20.08
N VAL A 128 12.04 -42.91 -20.84
CA VAL A 128 13.48 -43.04 -21.05
C VAL A 128 13.72 -43.03 -22.56
N ASN A 129 14.52 -42.08 -23.03
CA ASN A 129 14.86 -41.87 -24.42
C ASN A 129 16.27 -42.40 -24.73
N PRO A 130 16.48 -43.06 -25.88
CA PRO A 130 17.81 -43.52 -26.29
C PRO A 130 18.81 -42.40 -26.53
N GLU A 131 18.32 -41.22 -26.95
CA GLU A 131 19.13 -40.03 -27.17
C GLU A 131 18.77 -38.95 -26.13
N PRO A 132 19.76 -38.31 -25.48
CA PRO A 132 19.51 -37.23 -24.54
C PRO A 132 18.81 -36.05 -25.21
N GLN A 133 17.76 -35.52 -24.57
CA GLN A 133 16.97 -34.38 -25.04
C GLN A 133 16.94 -33.29 -23.98
N HIS A 134 16.84 -32.03 -24.39
CA HIS A 134 16.63 -30.89 -23.48
C HIS A 134 15.15 -30.48 -23.38
N ARG A 135 14.28 -31.08 -24.20
CA ARG A 135 12.85 -30.75 -24.29
C ARG A 135 12.01 -32.01 -24.44
N LEU A 136 10.93 -32.09 -23.69
CA LEU A 136 9.96 -33.18 -23.72
C LEU A 136 8.53 -32.62 -23.75
N THR A 137 7.66 -33.20 -24.58
CA THR A 137 6.25 -32.81 -24.65
C THR A 137 5.37 -34.05 -24.52
N PHE A 138 4.35 -33.98 -23.66
CA PHE A 138 3.36 -35.04 -23.44
C PHE A 138 1.99 -34.44 -23.08
N THR A 139 0.95 -35.26 -23.04
CA THR A 139 -0.40 -34.81 -22.67
C THR A 139 -0.75 -35.28 -21.26
N TRP A 140 -1.22 -34.36 -20.42
CA TRP A 140 -1.70 -34.61 -19.07
C TRP A 140 -3.22 -34.48 -19.00
N MET A 141 -3.89 -35.41 -18.33
CA MET A 141 -5.32 -35.30 -18.01
C MET A 141 -5.49 -34.76 -16.60
N ALA A 142 -6.19 -33.62 -16.48
CA ALA A 142 -6.55 -33.07 -15.20
C ALA A 142 -7.47 -34.01 -14.43
N PRO A 143 -7.32 -34.11 -13.09
CA PRO A 143 -8.12 -35.02 -12.27
C PRO A 143 -9.61 -34.62 -12.24
N ALA A 144 -10.44 -35.50 -11.67
CA ALA A 144 -11.87 -35.26 -11.50
C ALA A 144 -12.14 -34.12 -10.50
N SER A 145 -13.38 -33.62 -10.49
CA SER A 145 -13.75 -32.54 -9.58
C SER A 145 -13.72 -32.96 -8.11
N GLY A 146 -13.43 -32.01 -7.22
CA GLY A 146 -13.21 -32.20 -5.78
C GLY A 146 -11.79 -32.69 -5.41
N THR A 147 -10.87 -32.74 -6.36
CA THR A 147 -9.49 -33.25 -6.14
C THR A 147 -8.57 -32.21 -5.49
N GLY A 148 -8.90 -30.91 -5.61
CA GLY A 148 -8.12 -29.83 -4.98
C GLY A 148 -6.93 -29.38 -5.81
N CYS A 149 -5.73 -29.36 -5.23
CA CYS A 149 -4.50 -28.95 -5.93
C CYS A 149 -3.61 -30.14 -6.27
N VAL A 150 -2.95 -30.05 -7.43
CA VAL A 150 -1.95 -31.00 -7.94
C VAL A 150 -0.59 -30.31 -7.94
N SER A 151 0.37 -30.86 -7.22
CA SER A 151 1.77 -30.43 -7.26
C SER A 151 2.57 -31.43 -8.11
N PHE A 152 3.25 -30.95 -9.14
CA PHE A 152 4.06 -31.78 -10.03
C PHE A 152 5.49 -31.88 -9.51
N LEU A 153 5.97 -33.10 -9.27
CA LEU A 153 7.32 -33.43 -8.82
C LEU A 153 8.09 -34.08 -9.97
N ALA A 154 9.20 -33.46 -10.38
CA ALA A 154 10.02 -33.94 -11.49
C ALA A 154 11.31 -34.59 -10.99
N THR A 155 11.68 -35.69 -11.65
CA THR A 155 12.94 -36.41 -11.46
C THR A 155 13.57 -36.65 -12.82
N GLY A 156 14.84 -36.25 -12.98
CA GLY A 156 15.57 -36.32 -14.24
C GLY A 156 16.88 -37.07 -14.10
N THR A 157 17.24 -37.83 -15.12
CA THR A 157 18.49 -38.60 -15.19
C THR A 157 19.18 -38.42 -16.54
N LEU A 158 20.51 -38.47 -16.52
CA LEU A 158 21.34 -38.54 -17.72
C LEU A 158 22.35 -39.68 -17.55
N ARG A 159 22.33 -40.69 -18.43
CA ARG A 159 23.25 -41.83 -18.44
C ARG A 159 23.35 -42.52 -17.07
N ASN A 160 22.19 -42.80 -16.46
CA ASN A 160 22.05 -43.34 -15.10
C ASN A 160 22.59 -42.46 -13.97
N GLN A 161 23.00 -41.22 -14.22
CA GLN A 161 23.26 -40.23 -13.18
C GLN A 161 21.99 -39.43 -12.90
N LEU A 162 21.70 -39.23 -11.61
CA LEU A 162 20.58 -38.41 -11.16
C LEU A 162 20.94 -36.93 -11.34
N LEU A 163 20.13 -36.19 -12.10
CA LEU A 163 20.30 -34.75 -12.27
C LEU A 163 19.57 -33.99 -11.15
N PHE A 164 18.31 -34.36 -10.92
CA PHE A 164 17.43 -33.80 -9.90
C PHE A 164 16.38 -34.84 -9.53
N LYS A 165 15.86 -34.77 -8.30
CA LYS A 165 14.89 -35.72 -7.78
C LYS A 165 13.79 -35.01 -7.00
N ASP A 166 12.56 -35.37 -7.33
CA ASP A 166 11.33 -34.97 -6.66
C ASP A 166 11.23 -33.45 -6.46
N THR A 167 11.72 -32.68 -7.44
CA THR A 167 11.67 -31.21 -7.43
C THR A 167 10.27 -30.75 -7.81
N THR A 168 9.63 -29.90 -7.00
CA THR A 168 8.33 -29.32 -7.36
C THR A 168 8.51 -28.32 -8.49
N VAL A 169 7.81 -28.54 -9.61
CA VAL A 169 8.03 -27.79 -10.86
C VAL A 169 6.82 -26.97 -11.30
N LEU A 170 5.63 -27.31 -10.80
CA LEU A 170 4.39 -26.58 -11.04
C LEU A 170 3.36 -27.03 -10.00
N GLN A 171 2.49 -26.14 -9.54
CA GLN A 171 1.27 -26.50 -8.80
C GLN A 171 0.07 -25.88 -9.50
N MET A 172 -1.01 -26.64 -9.64
CA MET A 172 -2.27 -26.17 -10.21
C MET A 172 -3.44 -26.61 -9.34
N CYS A 173 -4.44 -25.75 -9.21
CA CYS A 173 -5.66 -26.05 -8.45
C CYS A 173 -6.88 -26.16 -9.36
N GLU A 174 -7.90 -26.85 -8.87
CA GLU A 174 -9.17 -27.04 -9.55
C GLU A 174 -9.94 -25.73 -9.75
N GLU A 175 -10.47 -25.54 -10.95
CA GLU A 175 -11.41 -24.47 -11.27
C GLU A 175 -12.69 -24.59 -10.43
N GLY A 176 -12.91 -23.64 -9.51
CA GLY A 176 -14.03 -23.65 -8.56
C GLY A 176 -13.72 -24.30 -7.20
N ALA A 177 -12.51 -24.80 -6.96
CA ALA A 177 -12.06 -25.06 -5.59
C ALA A 177 -11.99 -23.73 -4.81
N PRO A 178 -12.23 -23.74 -3.48
CA PRO A 178 -11.89 -22.58 -2.68
C PRO A 178 -10.39 -22.36 -2.84
N THR A 179 -10.01 -21.38 -3.66
CA THR A 179 -8.68 -20.80 -3.62
C THR A 179 -8.45 -20.51 -2.15
N THR A 180 -7.39 -21.06 -1.54
CA THR A 180 -6.92 -20.55 -0.26
C THR A 180 -6.88 -19.04 -0.43
N SER A 181 -7.74 -18.32 0.31
CA SER A 181 -7.87 -16.87 0.16
C SER A 181 -6.46 -16.29 0.20
N PRO A 182 -6.13 -15.33 -0.68
CA PRO A 182 -4.80 -14.71 -0.66
C PRO A 182 -4.48 -14.29 0.77
N LEU A 183 -3.25 -14.58 1.22
CA LEU A 183 -2.79 -14.25 2.56
C LEU A 183 -2.61 -12.73 2.63
N ARG A 184 -3.70 -11.99 2.82
CA ARG A 184 -3.61 -10.57 3.16
C ARG A 184 -3.40 -10.49 4.67
N PRO A 185 -2.30 -9.88 5.15
CA PRO A 185 -2.12 -9.66 6.57
C PRO A 185 -3.17 -8.68 7.08
N GLU A 186 -3.61 -8.85 8.33
CA GLU A 186 -4.44 -7.86 9.01
C GLU A 186 -3.66 -6.54 9.09
N LEU A 187 -4.16 -5.49 8.44
CA LEU A 187 -3.50 -4.19 8.41
C LEU A 187 -3.95 -3.29 9.56
N ALA A 188 -5.09 -3.58 10.18
CA ALA A 188 -5.59 -2.90 11.36
C ALA A 188 -4.62 -3.06 12.55
N ILE A 189 -3.92 -2.00 12.93
CA ILE A 189 -2.92 -2.03 14.00
C ILE A 189 -2.88 -0.72 14.77
N LEU A 190 -2.59 -0.82 16.06
CA LEU A 190 -2.29 0.29 16.96
C LEU A 190 -0.92 0.06 17.60
N HIS A 191 -0.07 1.08 17.61
CA HIS A 191 1.29 1.04 18.17
C HIS A 191 2.15 -0.13 17.67
N GLY A 192 2.15 -0.33 16.35
CA GLY A 192 3.04 -1.27 15.66
C GLY A 192 4.44 -0.71 15.41
N ASN A 193 5.34 -1.56 14.90
CA ASN A 193 6.67 -1.13 14.44
C ASN A 193 6.53 -0.11 13.31
N GLY A 194 7.00 1.13 13.51
CA GLY A 194 6.92 2.20 12.52
C GLY A 194 5.54 2.82 12.27
N ILE A 195 4.48 2.31 12.90
CA ILE A 195 3.09 2.73 12.63
C ILE A 195 2.38 2.96 13.96
N ILE A 196 1.84 4.18 14.18
CA ILE A 196 1.08 4.49 15.40
C ILE A 196 -0.34 3.94 15.27
N MET A 197 -0.96 4.11 14.12
CA MET A 197 -2.30 3.61 13.82
C MET A 197 -2.38 3.33 12.32
N ARG A 198 -2.99 2.21 11.94
CA ARG A 198 -3.40 1.95 10.55
C ARG A 198 -4.69 1.14 10.54
N ASP A 199 -5.58 1.44 9.60
CA ASP A 199 -6.76 0.64 9.31
C ASP A 199 -7.15 0.78 7.83
N ASP A 200 -7.31 -0.35 7.14
CA ASP A 200 -7.81 -0.45 5.76
C ASP A 200 -9.27 -0.94 5.71
N PHE A 201 -9.91 -1.16 6.87
CA PHE A 201 -11.29 -1.66 7.01
C PHE A 201 -11.58 -3.02 6.34
N ASP A 202 -10.56 -3.71 5.82
CA ASP A 202 -10.65 -5.03 5.20
C ASP A 202 -10.41 -6.18 6.21
N SER A 203 -9.92 -5.85 7.40
CA SER A 203 -9.48 -6.83 8.39
C SER A 203 -10.64 -7.45 9.20
N SER A 204 -11.82 -6.82 9.20
CA SER A 204 -12.99 -7.25 9.98
C SER A 204 -14.28 -6.74 9.32
N PRO A 205 -15.39 -7.50 9.37
CA PRO A 205 -16.69 -7.05 8.84
C PRO A 205 -17.31 -5.91 9.66
N ASP A 206 -16.92 -5.78 10.93
CA ASP A 206 -17.33 -4.70 11.82
C ASP A 206 -16.12 -3.81 12.17
N VAL A 207 -16.39 -2.58 12.61
CA VAL A 207 -15.34 -1.63 13.00
C VAL A 207 -14.46 -2.20 14.11
N ASN A 208 -13.15 -2.14 13.92
CA ASN A 208 -12.19 -2.66 14.88
C ASN A 208 -12.16 -1.81 16.16
N ILE A 209 -12.74 -2.35 17.24
CA ILE A 209 -12.83 -1.68 18.55
C ILE A 209 -11.48 -1.44 19.24
N LEU A 210 -10.39 -2.07 18.77
CA LEU A 210 -9.04 -1.79 19.27
C LEU A 210 -8.46 -0.49 18.69
N VAL A 211 -9.00 -0.04 17.57
CA VAL A 211 -8.56 1.16 16.85
C VAL A 211 -9.56 2.30 17.05
N TRP A 212 -10.85 1.99 17.06
CA TRP A 212 -11.96 2.96 17.10
C TRP A 212 -12.76 2.83 18.40
N ASN A 213 -12.92 3.95 19.12
CA ASN A 213 -13.62 3.99 20.41
C ASN A 213 -15.10 4.37 20.26
N GLU A 214 -15.40 5.43 19.51
CA GLU A 214 -16.77 5.88 19.28
C GLU A 214 -17.04 6.00 17.78
N VAL A 215 -18.10 5.34 17.32
CA VAL A 215 -18.55 5.37 15.93
C VAL A 215 -20.04 5.70 15.90
N ALA A 216 -20.42 6.67 15.08
CA ALA A 216 -21.81 7.01 14.82
C ALA A 216 -22.05 7.20 13.33
N GLY A 217 -23.07 6.52 12.81
CA GLY A 217 -23.48 6.62 11.41
C GLY A 217 -22.57 5.95 10.38
N ALA A 218 -21.55 5.21 10.82
CA ALA A 218 -20.65 4.47 9.93
C ALA A 218 -21.02 3.00 9.82
N ASN A 219 -20.88 2.46 8.62
CA ASN A 219 -21.04 1.05 8.30
C ASN A 219 -19.88 0.59 7.42
N ILE A 220 -19.25 -0.55 7.72
CA ILE A 220 -18.21 -1.12 6.86
C ILE A 220 -18.90 -1.85 5.72
N SER A 221 -18.68 -1.38 4.49
CA SER A 221 -19.14 -2.09 3.30
C SER A 221 -18.43 -1.63 2.03
N SER A 222 -18.69 -2.35 0.95
CA SER A 222 -18.27 -2.02 -0.42
C SER A 222 -19.46 -1.66 -1.33
N ASP A 223 -20.66 -1.46 -0.75
CA ASP A 223 -21.91 -1.23 -1.49
C ASP A 223 -21.83 0.03 -2.37
N CYS A 224 -21.29 1.10 -1.79
CA CYS A 224 -21.09 2.38 -2.46
C CYS A 224 -19.89 2.38 -3.42
N GLY A 225 -19.27 1.22 -3.67
CA GLY A 225 -18.01 1.08 -4.40
C GLY A 225 -16.82 1.10 -3.45
N HIS A 226 -15.63 0.88 -4.02
CA HIS A 226 -14.37 0.89 -3.28
C HIS A 226 -13.85 2.32 -3.17
N VAL A 227 -13.45 2.74 -1.97
CA VAL A 227 -12.70 3.99 -1.81
C VAL A 227 -11.28 3.74 -2.30
N MET A 228 -10.53 2.81 -1.69
CA MET A 228 -9.20 2.41 -2.16
C MET A 228 -9.17 0.96 -2.64
N TYR A 229 -9.64 0.04 -1.80
CA TYR A 229 -9.74 -1.38 -2.10
C TYR A 229 -10.70 -2.03 -1.11
N GLY A 230 -11.42 -3.07 -1.53
CA GLY A 230 -12.21 -3.89 -0.62
C GLY A 230 -13.29 -3.10 0.11
N ASP A 231 -13.45 -3.33 1.41
CA ASP A 231 -14.45 -2.66 2.23
C ASP A 231 -13.96 -1.30 2.74
N SER A 232 -14.89 -0.40 3.02
CA SER A 232 -14.57 0.94 3.54
C SER A 232 -15.61 1.37 4.55
N SER A 233 -15.27 2.34 5.41
CA SER A 233 -16.23 2.87 6.39
C SER A 233 -17.09 3.96 5.74
N TRP A 234 -18.36 3.65 5.47
CA TRP A 234 -19.33 4.55 4.83
C TRP A 234 -20.27 5.23 5.82
N LEU A 235 -20.38 6.55 5.74
CA LEU A 235 -21.29 7.37 6.55
C LEU A 235 -22.44 7.90 5.69
N CYS A 236 -23.50 7.11 5.59
CA CYS A 236 -24.69 7.40 4.78
C CYS A 236 -25.95 7.75 5.59
N GLN A 237 -25.88 7.71 6.93
CA GLN A 237 -27.06 7.92 7.77
C GLN A 237 -27.63 9.33 7.58
N ARG A 238 -28.94 9.46 7.28
CA ARG A 238 -29.60 10.76 7.00
C ARG A 238 -29.93 11.60 8.23
N TYR A 239 -29.96 10.97 9.40
CA TYR A 239 -30.37 11.58 10.68
C TYR A 239 -29.40 11.21 11.79
N GLY A 240 -29.15 12.13 12.74
CA GLY A 240 -28.30 11.87 13.90
C GLY A 240 -26.87 12.36 13.72
N GLN A 241 -25.88 11.56 14.12
CA GLN A 241 -24.47 11.95 14.12
C GLN A 241 -23.67 11.10 13.14
N ARG A 242 -22.68 11.75 12.51
CA ARG A 242 -21.68 11.12 11.65
C ARG A 242 -20.31 11.40 12.21
N LYS A 243 -19.74 10.44 12.94
CA LYS A 243 -18.40 10.57 13.52
C LYS A 243 -17.66 9.24 13.63
N LEU A 244 -16.34 9.34 13.51
CA LEU A 244 -15.39 8.28 13.82
C LEU A 244 -14.36 8.84 14.79
N VAL A 245 -14.17 8.17 15.93
CA VAL A 245 -13.25 8.58 16.99
C VAL A 245 -12.30 7.43 17.30
N THR A 246 -11.00 7.71 17.24
CA THR A 246 -9.98 6.71 17.60
C THR A 246 -9.97 6.44 19.10
N VAL A 247 -9.36 5.33 19.50
CA VAL A 247 -8.92 5.17 20.89
C VAL A 247 -7.84 6.21 21.24
N PRO A 248 -7.65 6.54 22.52
CA PRO A 248 -6.54 7.38 22.95
C PRO A 248 -5.20 6.71 22.60
N MET A 249 -4.32 7.43 21.90
CA MET A 249 -3.04 6.91 21.42
C MET A 249 -1.88 7.86 21.75
N ASN A 250 -0.67 7.31 21.74
CA ASN A 250 0.56 8.10 21.84
C ASN A 250 0.98 8.64 20.47
N THR A 251 0.73 9.92 20.22
CA THR A 251 1.08 10.63 18.98
C THR A 251 2.32 11.50 19.14
N SER A 252 3.11 11.33 20.21
CA SER A 252 4.32 12.14 20.48
C SER A 252 5.31 12.19 19.32
N THR A 253 5.38 11.12 18.54
CA THR A 253 6.24 10.99 17.37
C THR A 253 5.47 11.07 16.04
N ALA A 254 4.17 11.36 16.06
CA ALA A 254 3.38 11.51 14.85
C ALA A 254 3.65 12.88 14.20
N SER A 255 3.72 12.90 12.87
CA SER A 255 3.82 14.15 12.11
C SER A 255 2.61 14.37 11.19
N ILE A 256 2.03 13.29 10.66
CA ILE A 256 1.01 13.32 9.62
C ILE A 256 -0.04 12.24 9.88
N ILE A 257 -1.28 12.59 9.55
CA ILE A 257 -2.42 11.71 9.41
C ILE A 257 -2.72 11.60 7.91
N GLN A 258 -2.83 10.37 7.39
CA GLN A 258 -3.22 10.09 6.02
C GLN A 258 -4.53 9.31 6.01
N PHE A 259 -5.43 9.61 5.08
CA PHE A 259 -6.64 8.83 4.83
C PHE A 259 -7.18 9.12 3.43
N ALA A 260 -7.99 8.23 2.88
CA ALA A 260 -8.66 8.41 1.61
C ALA A 260 -10.15 8.68 1.82
N LEU A 261 -10.72 9.61 1.04
CA LEU A 261 -12.14 9.93 1.04
C LEU A 261 -12.74 9.75 -0.36
N SER A 262 -13.98 9.29 -0.44
CA SER A 262 -14.75 9.24 -1.69
C SER A 262 -16.25 9.29 -1.42
N ALA A 263 -17.03 9.89 -2.32
CA ALA A 263 -18.49 9.75 -2.32
C ALA A 263 -18.95 8.47 -3.04
N GLY A 264 -18.04 7.84 -3.80
CA GLY A 264 -18.31 6.62 -4.56
C GLY A 264 -19.56 6.73 -5.46
N ARG A 265 -20.30 5.64 -5.55
CA ARG A 265 -21.58 5.55 -6.30
C ARG A 265 -22.79 5.96 -5.47
N CYS A 266 -22.61 6.24 -4.18
CA CYS A 266 -23.67 6.69 -3.27
C CYS A 266 -23.85 8.22 -3.30
N GLU A 267 -23.37 8.87 -4.37
CA GLU A 267 -23.45 10.30 -4.60
C GLU A 267 -24.90 10.79 -4.58
N VAL A 268 -25.15 11.88 -3.88
CA VAL A 268 -26.41 12.63 -3.93
C VAL A 268 -26.06 14.08 -4.29
N HIS A 269 -26.41 14.49 -5.51
CA HIS A 269 -26.08 15.82 -6.05
C HIS A 269 -26.78 16.96 -5.28
N ASN A 270 -26.08 18.12 -5.23
CA ASN A 270 -26.51 19.40 -4.64
C ASN A 270 -26.71 19.41 -3.11
N SER A 271 -25.81 18.77 -2.36
CA SER A 271 -25.84 18.89 -0.90
C SER A 271 -25.27 20.24 -0.45
N ALA A 272 -26.06 21.01 0.30
CA ALA A 272 -25.58 22.11 1.15
C ALA A 272 -25.01 21.57 2.48
N ASP A 273 -24.49 20.34 2.45
CA ASP A 273 -24.00 19.65 3.62
C ASP A 273 -22.69 20.27 4.10
N ASN A 274 -22.52 20.33 5.41
CA ASN A 274 -21.31 20.85 6.02
C ASN A 274 -20.07 20.00 5.69
N GLU A 275 -18.91 20.64 5.78
CA GLU A 275 -17.58 20.04 5.63
C GLU A 275 -17.31 18.99 6.73
N ILE A 276 -16.38 18.07 6.44
CA ILE A 276 -15.88 17.06 7.36
C ILE A 276 -14.74 17.69 8.16
N THR A 277 -14.94 17.85 9.46
CA THR A 277 -13.92 18.39 10.36
C THR A 277 -13.03 17.28 10.90
N VAL A 278 -11.72 17.46 10.77
CA VAL A 278 -10.70 16.62 11.42
C VAL A 278 -10.23 17.35 12.68
N SER A 279 -10.30 16.68 13.83
CA SER A 279 -9.97 17.27 15.12
C SER A 279 -9.16 16.33 16.00
N TYR A 280 -8.40 16.90 16.94
CA TYR A 280 -7.76 16.13 18.00
C TYR A 280 -8.40 16.44 19.36
N GLY A 281 -8.46 15.40 20.19
CA GLY A 281 -8.95 15.46 21.55
C GLY A 281 -7.81 15.33 22.55
N LEU A 282 -7.78 16.20 23.55
CA LEU A 282 -6.93 16.09 24.73
C LEU A 282 -7.76 15.75 25.97
N GLN A 283 -7.10 15.48 27.10
CA GLN A 283 -7.75 15.27 28.41
C GLN A 283 -8.81 14.16 28.40
N GLY A 284 -8.42 12.96 27.96
CA GLY A 284 -9.36 11.84 27.82
C GLY A 284 -10.38 12.05 26.70
N CYS A 285 -10.02 12.82 25.68
CA CYS A 285 -10.80 13.02 24.45
C CYS A 285 -12.16 13.70 24.68
N THR A 286 -12.19 14.62 25.64
CA THR A 286 -13.38 15.40 26.01
C THR A 286 -13.39 16.80 25.40
N VAL A 287 -12.20 17.41 25.23
CA VAL A 287 -12.02 18.74 24.63
C VAL A 287 -11.41 18.57 23.24
N TRP A 288 -12.14 19.04 22.22
CA TRP A 288 -11.78 18.88 20.81
C TRP A 288 -11.29 20.19 20.20
N THR A 289 -10.19 20.11 19.47
CA THR A 289 -9.64 21.23 18.68
C THR A 289 -9.54 20.82 17.21
N ALA A 290 -10.09 21.64 16.32
CA ALA A 290 -10.03 21.38 14.88
C ALA A 290 -8.59 21.53 14.36
N ILE A 291 -8.17 20.59 13.51
CA ILE A 291 -6.91 20.62 12.78
C ILE A 291 -7.16 21.14 11.37
N ASP A 292 -8.18 20.58 10.72
CA ASP A 292 -8.48 20.81 9.31
C ASP A 292 -9.99 20.64 9.03
N SER A 293 -10.47 21.25 7.96
CA SER A 293 -11.86 21.17 7.50
C SER A 293 -11.88 20.82 6.02
N ILE A 294 -12.41 19.63 5.71
CA ILE A 294 -12.33 19.02 4.39
C ILE A 294 -13.70 19.07 3.73
N ARG A 295 -13.73 19.60 2.51
CA ARG A 295 -14.95 19.61 1.70
C ARG A 295 -15.42 18.20 1.39
N LEU A 296 -16.70 18.06 1.11
CA LEU A 296 -17.27 16.76 0.75
C LEU A 296 -16.59 16.20 -0.50
N PRO A 297 -16.20 14.90 -0.47
CA PRO A 297 -15.48 14.30 -1.57
C PRO A 297 -16.36 14.19 -2.82
N SER A 298 -15.71 14.20 -3.98
CA SER A 298 -16.37 13.85 -5.24
C SER A 298 -16.51 12.33 -5.38
N SER A 299 -17.04 11.85 -6.50
CA SER A 299 -17.07 10.41 -6.82
C SER A 299 -15.68 9.80 -7.03
N LEU A 300 -14.65 10.63 -7.26
CA LEU A 300 -13.26 10.18 -7.32
C LEU A 300 -12.66 10.16 -5.91
N THR A 301 -11.87 9.12 -5.64
CA THR A 301 -11.16 9.01 -4.37
C THR A 301 -10.01 10.01 -4.28
N GLU A 302 -9.96 10.74 -3.18
CA GLU A 302 -8.92 11.70 -2.84
C GLU A 302 -8.16 11.25 -1.58
N VAL A 303 -6.82 11.28 -1.63
CA VAL A 303 -5.97 10.99 -0.48
C VAL A 303 -5.60 12.30 0.21
N HIS A 304 -5.97 12.43 1.48
CA HIS A 304 -5.70 13.59 2.31
C HIS A 304 -4.51 13.34 3.22
N LEU A 305 -3.69 14.38 3.41
CA LEU A 305 -2.53 14.40 4.30
C LEU A 305 -2.66 15.61 5.22
N VAL A 306 -2.96 15.35 6.49
CA VAL A 306 -3.18 16.38 7.51
C VAL A 306 -2.00 16.39 8.47
N TYR A 307 -1.35 17.54 8.61
CA TYR A 307 -0.22 17.70 9.53
C TYR A 307 -0.69 17.81 10.98
N LEU A 308 -0.09 17.00 11.84
CA LEU A 308 -0.42 17.02 13.26
C LEU A 308 0.31 18.18 13.95
N PRO A 309 -0.42 19.13 14.57
CA PRO A 309 0.19 20.28 15.25
C PRO A 309 0.97 19.81 16.49
N LYS A 310 1.94 20.63 16.95
CA LYS A 310 2.84 20.25 18.06
C LYS A 310 2.08 19.90 19.34
N GLU A 311 1.00 20.62 19.61
CA GLU A 311 0.14 20.43 20.78
C GLU A 311 -0.57 19.07 20.77
N ALA A 312 -0.80 18.52 19.57
CA ALA A 312 -1.41 17.21 19.37
C ALA A 312 -0.39 16.06 19.31
N ARG A 313 0.92 16.34 19.50
CA ARG A 313 1.98 15.32 19.60
C ARG A 313 2.23 14.97 21.06
N ALA A 314 1.30 14.24 21.66
CA ALA A 314 1.32 13.94 23.10
C ALA A 314 0.81 12.52 23.37
N GLU A 315 0.83 12.11 24.63
CA GLU A 315 0.20 10.86 25.06
C GLU A 315 -1.30 11.03 25.28
N GLY A 316 -2.09 9.99 24.94
CA GLY A 316 -3.53 9.96 25.18
C GLY A 316 -4.35 10.88 24.27
N VAL A 317 -3.88 11.14 23.04
CA VAL A 317 -4.57 11.95 22.04
C VAL A 317 -5.55 11.07 21.27
N CYS A 318 -6.79 11.55 21.06
CA CYS A 318 -7.71 10.93 20.10
C CYS A 318 -7.81 11.77 18.83
N LEU A 319 -8.04 11.13 17.70
CA LEU A 319 -8.42 11.81 16.46
C LEU A 319 -9.91 11.57 16.19
N LYS A 320 -10.55 12.57 15.60
CA LYS A 320 -11.96 12.51 15.24
C LYS A 320 -12.20 13.10 13.85
N TRP A 321 -12.96 12.37 13.06
CA TRP A 321 -13.60 12.82 11.83
C TRP A 321 -15.09 12.99 12.12
N GLU A 322 -15.63 14.18 11.89
CA GLU A 322 -17.02 14.48 12.20
C GLU A 322 -17.64 15.39 11.14
N GLN A 323 -18.88 15.12 10.77
CA GLN A 323 -19.69 15.99 9.91
C GLN A 323 -20.82 16.61 10.73
N MET A 324 -20.91 17.94 10.75
CA MET A 324 -21.99 18.66 11.46
C MET A 324 -23.30 18.63 10.67
N SER A 325 -24.44 18.54 11.36
CA SER A 325 -25.77 18.56 10.73
C SER A 325 -26.12 19.95 10.16
N ASN A 326 -26.91 19.98 9.08
CA ASN A 326 -27.42 21.24 8.52
C ASN A 326 -28.54 21.86 9.37
N THR A 327 -29.16 21.11 10.27
CA THR A 327 -30.28 21.57 11.10
C THR A 327 -29.81 22.25 12.39
N THR A 328 -28.52 22.19 12.72
CA THR A 328 -27.92 22.92 13.85
C THR A 328 -27.63 24.39 13.50
N THR A 329 -28.69 25.18 13.27
CA THR A 329 -28.58 26.65 13.25
C THR A 329 -29.05 27.21 14.60
N THR A 330 -28.08 27.71 15.36
CA THR A 330 -28.16 28.72 16.44
C THR A 330 -29.53 28.93 17.09
N THR A 331 -29.81 28.25 18.20
CA THR A 331 -30.72 28.81 19.20
C THR A 331 -29.91 29.83 20.02
N GLU A 332 -29.87 31.08 19.55
CA GLU A 332 -29.60 32.19 20.47
C GLU A 332 -30.72 32.16 21.52
N THR A 333 -30.41 31.66 22.71
CA THR A 333 -31.27 31.83 23.88
C THR A 333 -31.32 33.31 24.22
N ILE A 334 -32.35 34.00 23.72
CA ILE A 334 -32.80 35.27 24.30
C ILE A 334 -33.13 34.96 25.77
N PRO A 335 -32.47 35.60 26.76
CA PRO A 335 -32.85 35.40 28.15
C PRO A 335 -34.23 36.04 28.37
N VAL A 336 -35.21 35.21 28.72
CA VAL A 336 -36.49 35.69 29.22
C VAL A 336 -36.25 36.29 30.59
N THR A 337 -36.30 37.62 30.67
CA THR A 337 -36.28 38.38 31.92
C THR A 337 -37.46 37.96 32.78
N THR A 338 -37.17 37.32 33.92
CA THR A 338 -38.09 37.24 35.05
C THR A 338 -37.40 37.89 36.24
N GLU A 339 -38.01 38.96 36.76
CA GLU A 339 -37.51 39.74 37.89
C GLU A 339 -37.45 38.90 39.18
N PRO A 340 -36.43 39.06 40.03
CA PRO A 340 -36.41 38.44 41.35
C PRO A 340 -37.07 39.35 42.41
N MET A 341 -37.99 38.78 43.18
CA MET A 341 -38.39 39.35 44.48
C MET A 341 -37.37 38.98 45.57
N THR A 342 -37.11 39.97 46.40
CA THR A 342 -36.18 40.11 47.53
C THR A 342 -36.37 39.11 48.67
N THR A 343 -35.29 38.63 49.31
CA THR A 343 -34.79 39.09 50.64
C THR A 343 -33.62 38.23 51.19
N GLU A 344 -32.65 38.96 51.73
CA GLU A 344 -31.37 38.75 52.46
C GLU A 344 -30.83 37.35 52.88
N PRO A 345 -29.48 37.26 52.98
CA PRO A 345 -28.89 36.93 54.28
C PRO A 345 -27.80 37.89 54.78
N MET A 346 -27.68 37.91 56.11
CA MET A 346 -26.73 38.62 56.97
C MET A 346 -25.28 38.12 56.88
N THR A 347 -24.36 39.08 56.67
CA THR A 347 -23.07 39.36 57.35
C THR A 347 -22.07 38.27 57.79
N THR A 348 -20.90 38.30 57.10
CA THR A 348 -19.48 38.51 57.58
C THR A 348 -18.86 37.50 58.56
N GLU A 349 -17.61 37.01 58.40
CA GLU A 349 -16.34 37.72 58.15
C GLU A 349 -15.25 36.70 57.76
N SER A 350 -14.25 37.08 56.94
CA SER A 350 -12.95 36.37 56.89
C SER A 350 -11.82 37.39 56.73
N THR A 351 -10.79 37.24 57.57
CA THR A 351 -9.68 38.17 57.75
C THR A 351 -8.46 37.72 56.94
N THR A 352 -7.80 38.72 56.35
CA THR A 352 -6.43 38.87 55.79
C THR A 352 -5.33 38.00 56.47
N SER A 353 -4.15 37.69 55.91
CA SER A 353 -3.27 38.32 54.90
C SER A 353 -2.02 37.45 54.62
N GLU A 354 -1.42 37.66 53.44
CA GLU A 354 0.01 37.67 53.08
C GLU A 354 0.94 36.43 53.18
N SER A 355 1.72 36.29 52.10
CA SER A 355 2.82 35.36 51.85
C SER A 355 4.18 36.00 52.21
N THR A 356 5.14 35.16 52.59
CA THR A 356 6.56 35.53 52.69
C THR A 356 7.46 34.40 52.17
N THR A 357 8.55 34.83 51.55
CA THR A 357 9.55 34.10 50.76
C THR A 357 10.71 33.56 51.61
N SER A 358 11.65 32.86 50.93
CA SER A 358 13.03 32.45 51.31
C SER A 358 13.16 31.00 51.84
N GLU A 359 14.21 30.22 51.62
CA GLU A 359 15.43 30.24 50.78
C GLU A 359 16.00 28.80 50.81
N SER A 360 17.01 28.53 49.99
CA SER A 360 17.66 27.24 49.73
C SER A 360 18.65 26.78 50.83
N THR A 361 18.89 25.46 50.94
CA THR A 361 20.22 24.91 51.30
C THR A 361 20.39 23.41 50.94
N THR A 362 21.58 23.09 50.44
CA THR A 362 22.27 21.79 50.18
C THR A 362 22.35 20.86 51.43
N THR A 363 22.59 19.53 51.42
CA THR A 363 23.68 18.72 50.80
C THR A 363 23.49 17.19 51.08
N GLU A 364 23.86 16.34 50.10
CA GLU A 364 24.46 14.96 50.07
C GLU A 364 24.16 13.72 50.98
N SER A 365 24.02 12.57 50.26
CA SER A 365 24.44 11.15 50.53
C SER A 365 23.69 10.33 51.61
N THR A 366 23.50 9.00 51.59
CA THR A 366 24.29 7.83 51.09
C THR A 366 23.42 6.53 51.00
N THR A 367 23.70 5.66 50.00
CA THR A 367 23.69 4.14 49.90
C THR A 367 22.65 3.16 50.53
N THR A 368 22.21 2.20 49.67
CA THR A 368 21.97 0.70 49.81
C THR A 368 20.92 0.19 50.84
N GLU A 369 20.11 -0.87 50.68
CA GLU A 369 19.93 -1.99 49.73
C GLU A 369 18.52 -2.65 49.95
N SER A 370 18.21 -3.66 49.12
CA SER A 370 16.99 -4.49 48.93
C SER A 370 16.12 -4.94 50.12
N THR A 371 14.80 -5.12 49.90
CA THR A 371 14.08 -6.36 50.27
C THR A 371 12.78 -6.57 49.45
N THR A 372 12.52 -7.84 49.17
CA THR A 372 11.50 -8.56 48.39
C THR A 372 10.03 -8.39 48.82
N THR A 373 9.08 -8.42 47.86
CA THR A 373 7.68 -8.89 48.11
C THR A 373 7.12 -9.71 46.93
N LYS A 374 6.51 -10.84 47.29
CA LYS A 374 5.81 -11.85 46.45
C LYS A 374 4.45 -11.35 45.91
N PRO A 375 3.87 -12.03 44.89
CA PRO A 375 2.64 -11.61 44.22
C PRO A 375 1.39 -11.98 45.02
N ILE A 376 0.37 -11.10 44.98
CA ILE A 376 -0.96 -11.33 45.54
C ILE A 376 -1.87 -11.84 44.41
N THR A 377 -2.49 -12.99 44.67
CA THR A 377 -3.51 -13.65 43.86
C THR A 377 -4.88 -13.02 44.11
N THR A 378 -5.66 -12.75 43.07
CA THR A 378 -7.09 -12.40 43.18
C THR A 378 -7.92 -13.30 42.27
N GLU A 379 -8.86 -14.03 42.88
CA GLU A 379 -9.88 -14.88 42.22
C GLU A 379 -10.95 -14.03 41.50
N PRO A 380 -11.65 -14.60 40.49
CA PRO A 380 -12.71 -13.90 39.75
C PRO A 380 -14.07 -14.01 40.44
N MET A 381 -14.80 -12.90 40.54
CA MET A 381 -16.20 -12.87 40.98
C MET A 381 -17.16 -13.09 39.80
N THR A 382 -18.01 -14.11 39.92
CA THR A 382 -19.14 -14.44 39.04
C THR A 382 -20.42 -13.68 39.43
N TYR A 383 -21.18 -13.18 38.45
CA TYR A 383 -22.56 -12.67 38.62
C TYR A 383 -23.57 -13.51 37.79
N PRO A 384 -24.82 -13.69 38.25
CA PRO A 384 -25.83 -14.56 37.63
C PRO A 384 -26.61 -13.88 36.49
N PRO A 385 -27.31 -14.65 35.62
CA PRO A 385 -27.98 -14.12 34.42
C PRO A 385 -29.40 -13.64 34.72
N THR A 386 -29.79 -12.51 34.11
CA THR A 386 -31.17 -11.99 34.14
C THR A 386 -31.88 -12.34 32.82
N THR A 387 -33.00 -13.07 32.93
CA THR A 387 -33.88 -13.47 31.83
C THR A 387 -34.89 -12.38 31.50
N THR A 388 -35.08 -12.06 30.21
CA THR A 388 -36.20 -11.24 29.73
C THR A 388 -37.06 -12.07 28.77
N GLN A 389 -38.36 -12.17 29.08
CA GLN A 389 -39.35 -12.96 28.33
C GLN A 389 -39.82 -12.24 27.06
N ILE A 390 -40.03 -13.01 26.00
CA ILE A 390 -40.64 -12.60 24.73
C ILE A 390 -42.15 -12.85 24.84
N LEU A 391 -42.97 -11.82 24.63
CA LEU A 391 -44.42 -11.95 24.39
C LEU A 391 -44.68 -11.90 22.89
N THR A 392 -45.09 -13.04 22.33
CA THR A 392 -45.62 -13.18 20.98
C THR A 392 -47.14 -12.98 20.99
N THR A 393 -47.64 -12.04 20.18
CA THR A 393 -49.07 -11.99 19.83
C THR A 393 -49.21 -12.08 18.31
N THR A 394 -49.79 -13.18 17.85
CA THR A 394 -50.17 -13.45 16.46
C THR A 394 -51.58 -12.94 16.19
N GLU A 395 -51.77 -12.07 15.20
CA GLU A 395 -53.05 -11.93 14.51
C GLU A 395 -52.86 -11.99 12.98
N LYS A 396 -53.67 -12.87 12.37
CA LYS A 396 -53.77 -13.09 10.92
C LYS A 396 -54.57 -11.97 10.27
N LEU A 397 -54.18 -11.54 9.07
CA LEU A 397 -55.03 -10.71 8.22
C LEU A 397 -55.35 -11.45 6.90
N THR A 398 -56.65 -11.65 6.65
CA THR A 398 -57.23 -12.14 5.40
C THR A 398 -57.85 -10.99 4.60
N THR A 399 -57.60 -11.02 3.29
CA THR A 399 -58.46 -10.58 2.15
C THR A 399 -58.88 -9.11 2.00
N THR A 400 -58.26 -8.45 1.00
CA THR A 400 -58.86 -7.75 -0.17
C THR A 400 -60.27 -7.14 0.02
N THR A 401 -60.54 -5.85 -0.21
CA THR A 401 -60.54 -5.15 -1.52
C THR A 401 -60.99 -3.69 -1.34
N GLU A 402 -60.52 -2.82 -2.25
CA GLU A 402 -61.13 -1.56 -2.75
C GLU A 402 -61.05 -0.25 -1.92
N LEU A 403 -59.97 0.49 -2.22
CA LEU A 403 -59.91 1.88 -2.73
C LEU A 403 -60.45 3.09 -1.90
N TRP A 404 -59.64 4.15 -1.99
CA TRP A 404 -59.81 5.56 -1.57
C TRP A 404 -59.37 5.93 -0.16
N PHE A 405 -58.05 6.02 0.05
CA PHE A 405 -57.47 6.88 1.09
C PHE A 405 -56.32 7.73 0.52
N ARG A 406 -56.48 9.04 0.66
CA ARG A 406 -55.45 10.07 0.52
C ARG A 406 -54.36 9.78 1.56
N TRP A 407 -53.12 9.54 1.12
CA TRP A 407 -52.00 9.43 2.06
C TRP A 407 -51.71 10.82 2.61
N ASP A 408 -51.98 11.01 3.91
CA ASP A 408 -51.28 12.00 4.70
C ASP A 408 -49.81 11.53 4.77
N ILE A 409 -48.95 12.22 4.03
CA ILE A 409 -47.50 12.10 4.17
C ILE A 409 -47.20 12.58 5.58
N ALA A 410 -46.78 11.66 6.46
CA ALA A 410 -46.08 12.05 7.67
C ALA A 410 -44.87 12.87 7.21
N ASP A 411 -44.82 14.12 7.64
CA ASP A 411 -43.74 15.07 7.37
C ASP A 411 -42.45 14.47 7.98
N GLU A 412 -41.72 13.68 7.20
CA GLU A 412 -40.36 13.29 7.57
C GLU A 412 -39.58 14.60 7.67
N GLY A 413 -39.21 14.97 8.90
CA GLY A 413 -38.43 16.16 9.16
C GLY A 413 -37.22 16.25 8.22
N GLN A 414 -36.84 17.47 7.88
CA GLN A 414 -35.74 17.73 6.95
C GLN A 414 -34.49 16.94 7.38
N PRO A 415 -33.86 16.17 6.47
CA PRO A 415 -32.71 15.34 6.81
C PRO A 415 -31.53 16.18 7.30
N ASP A 416 -30.81 15.65 8.28
CA ASP A 416 -29.60 16.27 8.82
C ASP A 416 -28.47 16.29 7.77
N PHE A 417 -28.45 15.28 6.91
CA PHE A 417 -27.45 15.08 5.86
C PHE A 417 -28.08 14.59 4.57
N ASN A 418 -27.64 15.14 3.44
CA ASN A 418 -28.15 14.81 2.11
C ASN A 418 -27.21 13.89 1.32
N SER A 419 -25.92 13.87 1.65
CA SER A 419 -24.87 13.14 0.93
C SER A 419 -24.29 11.98 1.73
N CYS A 420 -23.51 11.11 1.09
CA CYS A 420 -22.70 10.08 1.73
C CYS A 420 -21.22 10.39 1.54
N TRP A 421 -20.38 9.92 2.47
CA TRP A 421 -18.94 9.86 2.25
C TRP A 421 -18.37 8.58 2.88
N GLY A 422 -17.38 8.00 2.22
CA GLY A 422 -16.62 6.84 2.67
C GLY A 422 -15.19 7.25 3.02
N ILE A 423 -14.64 6.62 4.05
CA ILE A 423 -13.24 6.75 4.45
C ILE A 423 -12.55 5.39 4.44
N ASP A 424 -11.29 5.40 4.02
CA ASP A 424 -10.47 4.20 3.85
C ASP A 424 -8.98 4.52 4.05
N ASN A 425 -8.16 3.50 4.28
CA ASN A 425 -6.70 3.59 4.45
C ASN A 425 -6.25 4.68 5.42
N VAL A 426 -6.82 4.69 6.63
CA VAL A 426 -6.47 5.63 7.70
C VAL A 426 -5.11 5.23 8.28
N LEU A 427 -4.19 6.19 8.39
CA LEU A 427 -2.82 5.96 8.81
C LEU A 427 -2.29 7.13 9.64
N VAL A 428 -1.69 6.83 10.78
CA VAL A 428 -0.87 7.75 11.59
C VAL A 428 0.54 7.17 11.66
N VAL A 429 1.49 7.86 11.02
CA VAL A 429 2.86 7.36 10.86
C VAL A 429 3.70 7.69 12.09
N ASN A 430 4.53 6.73 12.53
CA ASN A 430 5.57 7.01 13.52
C ASN A 430 6.78 7.68 12.83
N SER A 431 6.95 8.98 13.02
CA SER A 431 8.08 9.69 12.41
C SER A 431 9.41 9.47 13.13
N ALA A 432 9.43 8.89 14.33
CA ALA A 432 10.68 8.64 15.06
C ALA A 432 11.41 7.37 14.61
N GLU A 433 10.69 6.38 14.08
CA GLU A 433 11.25 5.07 13.74
C GLU A 433 11.29 4.87 12.22
N ARG A 434 12.43 5.21 11.62
CA ARG A 434 12.69 5.06 10.19
C ARG A 434 13.90 4.16 9.96
N PRO A 435 13.72 2.95 9.41
CA PRO A 435 14.84 2.08 9.15
C PRO A 435 15.66 2.64 8.00
N THR A 436 16.97 2.39 8.04
CA THR A 436 17.91 2.78 6.98
C THR A 436 17.94 1.79 5.82
N ARG A 437 17.16 0.71 5.94
CA ARG A 437 17.06 -0.38 4.97
C ARG A 437 15.68 -1.05 5.03
N LEU A 438 15.17 -1.46 3.88
CA LEU A 438 14.00 -2.31 3.72
C LEU A 438 14.41 -3.60 3.00
N VAL A 439 13.97 -4.75 3.51
CA VAL A 439 14.17 -6.06 2.87
C VAL A 439 12.89 -6.86 3.02
N GLU A 440 12.31 -7.29 1.91
CA GLU A 440 11.07 -8.05 1.83
C GLU A 440 11.15 -9.08 0.70
N ASN A 441 10.78 -10.33 1.01
CA ASN A 441 10.61 -11.41 0.04
C ASN A 441 9.19 -12.00 0.09
N PHE A 442 8.30 -11.47 0.93
CA PHE A 442 6.92 -11.91 1.12
C PHE A 442 6.76 -13.31 1.75
N ASP A 443 7.82 -13.86 2.35
CA ASP A 443 7.85 -15.21 2.94
C ASP A 443 8.29 -15.24 4.43
N PRO A 444 7.40 -14.89 5.37
CA PRO A 444 6.12 -14.21 5.18
C PRO A 444 6.29 -12.69 5.04
N ILE A 445 5.26 -12.00 4.55
CA ILE A 445 5.26 -10.53 4.52
C ILE A 445 5.46 -9.93 5.92
N ASP A 446 6.31 -8.90 6.00
CA ASP A 446 6.36 -7.99 7.14
C ASP A 446 5.42 -6.78 6.88
N PRO A 447 4.23 -6.71 7.51
CA PRO A 447 3.27 -5.65 7.25
C PRO A 447 3.75 -4.27 7.73
N SER A 448 4.85 -4.19 8.49
CA SER A 448 5.46 -2.92 8.90
C SER A 448 6.25 -2.25 7.77
N ASN A 449 6.70 -3.01 6.77
CA ASN A 449 7.46 -2.48 5.62
C ASN A 449 6.58 -1.72 4.62
N TRP A 450 5.27 -1.91 4.67
CA TRP A 450 4.33 -1.45 3.66
C TRP A 450 3.22 -0.65 4.29
N LEU A 451 2.91 0.53 3.73
CA LEU A 451 1.80 1.35 4.22
C LEU A 451 0.48 0.76 3.75
N PHE A 452 0.29 0.70 2.42
CA PHE A 452 -0.88 0.13 1.76
C PHE A 452 -0.49 -0.45 0.40
N PHE A 453 -1.26 -1.44 -0.05
CA PHE A 453 -1.11 -2.09 -1.35
C PHE A 453 -2.49 -2.38 -1.97
N PRO A 454 -3.29 -1.35 -2.31
CA PRO A 454 -4.61 -1.55 -2.90
C PRO A 454 -4.49 -2.37 -4.18
N GLY A 455 -5.31 -3.41 -4.27
CA GLY A 455 -5.27 -4.35 -5.37
C GLY A 455 -4.19 -5.45 -5.26
N GLY A 456 -3.31 -5.35 -4.27
CA GLY A 456 -2.21 -6.27 -4.03
C GLY A 456 -2.64 -7.46 -3.18
N ASN A 457 -2.13 -8.63 -3.53
CA ASN A 457 -2.40 -9.87 -2.84
C ASN A 457 -1.11 -10.67 -2.72
N ILE A 458 -0.97 -11.49 -1.67
CA ILE A 458 0.26 -12.25 -1.42
C ILE A 458 -0.06 -13.72 -1.50
N ARG A 459 0.56 -14.38 -2.48
CA ARG A 459 0.55 -15.83 -2.67
C ARG A 459 1.63 -16.20 -3.67
N GLN A 460 1.95 -17.49 -3.76
CA GLN A 460 2.71 -18.01 -4.87
C GLN A 460 1.91 -17.85 -6.18
N LYS A 461 2.30 -16.90 -7.03
CA LYS A 461 1.67 -16.62 -8.32
C LYS A 461 2.72 -16.20 -9.36
N CYS A 462 2.34 -16.22 -10.63
CA CYS A 462 3.21 -15.77 -11.73
C CYS A 462 4.51 -16.56 -11.85
N ARG A 463 4.48 -17.84 -11.43
CA ARG A 463 5.64 -18.73 -11.37
C ARG A 463 6.76 -18.21 -10.45
N SER A 464 6.42 -17.50 -9.38
CA SER A 464 7.36 -17.19 -8.30
C SER A 464 7.83 -18.47 -7.60
N GLU A 465 9.06 -18.46 -7.08
CA GLU A 465 9.62 -19.57 -6.31
C GLU A 465 8.82 -19.82 -5.03
N GLU A 466 8.51 -18.74 -4.31
CA GLU A 466 7.68 -18.73 -3.10
C GLU A 466 6.56 -17.67 -3.24
N ASN A 467 6.12 -17.02 -2.17
CA ASN A 467 5.08 -15.99 -2.28
C ASN A 467 5.60 -14.75 -2.99
N SER A 468 4.72 -14.08 -3.72
CA SER A 468 5.01 -12.76 -4.27
C SER A 468 3.80 -11.86 -4.09
N MET A 469 4.03 -10.55 -4.12
CA MET A 469 2.94 -9.58 -4.18
C MET A 469 2.47 -9.46 -5.62
N PHE A 470 1.25 -9.88 -5.91
CA PHE A 470 0.68 -9.86 -7.26
C PHE A 470 -0.58 -9.01 -7.34
N PHE A 471 -0.80 -8.41 -8.52
CA PHE A 471 -1.93 -7.56 -8.86
C PHE A 471 -2.60 -8.12 -10.10
N ASN A 472 -3.84 -8.62 -9.98
CA ASN A 472 -4.56 -9.22 -11.11
C ASN A 472 -6.08 -8.95 -11.12
N MET A 473 -6.57 -8.07 -10.24
CA MET A 473 -8.02 -7.88 -10.09
C MET A 473 -8.60 -7.01 -11.19
N GLU A 474 -9.61 -7.54 -11.88
CA GLU A 474 -10.40 -6.79 -12.85
C GLU A 474 -11.26 -5.75 -12.13
N ASN A 475 -11.48 -4.59 -12.75
CA ASN A 475 -12.24 -3.45 -12.21
C ASN A 475 -11.60 -2.71 -11.01
N GLN A 476 -10.41 -3.11 -10.57
CA GLN A 476 -9.64 -2.37 -9.58
C GLN A 476 -8.82 -1.26 -10.27
N THR A 477 -9.19 0.00 -10.03
CA THR A 477 -8.54 1.17 -10.66
C THR A 477 -7.19 1.50 -10.03
N LEU A 478 -6.99 1.18 -8.75
CA LEU A 478 -5.76 1.43 -8.00
C LEU A 478 -4.98 0.13 -7.78
N ASN A 479 -3.79 0.06 -8.35
CA ASN A 479 -2.92 -1.12 -8.35
C ASN A 479 -1.47 -0.71 -8.09
N TYR A 480 -1.18 -0.43 -6.82
CA TYR A 480 0.15 -0.01 -6.41
C TYR A 480 0.48 -0.54 -5.02
N VAL A 481 1.75 -0.50 -4.66
CA VAL A 481 2.24 -0.78 -3.31
C VAL A 481 3.16 0.35 -2.85
N VAL A 482 3.01 0.78 -1.60
CA VAL A 482 3.79 1.87 -0.99
C VAL A 482 4.59 1.36 0.20
N SER A 483 5.89 1.60 0.21
CA SER A 483 6.76 1.29 1.35
C SER A 483 6.52 2.24 2.52
N ARG A 484 6.93 1.84 3.73
CA ARG A 484 7.13 2.76 4.86
C ARG A 484 8.19 3.82 4.53
N ASP A 485 8.23 4.88 5.34
CA ASP A 485 9.31 5.86 5.26
C ASP A 485 10.64 5.26 5.73
N LEU A 486 11.69 5.56 4.97
CA LEU A 486 13.07 5.16 5.22
C LEU A 486 13.93 6.39 5.48
N ASP A 487 14.98 6.21 6.30
CA ASP A 487 16.06 7.19 6.43
C ASP A 487 17.21 6.79 5.50
N LEU A 488 17.25 7.40 4.31
CA LEU A 488 18.31 7.20 3.33
C LEU A 488 19.24 8.41 3.26
N SER A 489 19.27 9.22 4.32
CA SER A 489 20.17 10.36 4.40
C SER A 489 21.63 9.93 4.29
N VAL A 490 22.44 10.83 3.74
CA VAL A 490 23.89 10.63 3.57
C VAL A 490 24.59 11.65 4.47
N PRO A 491 25.52 11.21 5.34
CA PRO A 491 26.14 12.10 6.34
C PRO A 491 27.04 13.16 5.72
N ASP A 492 27.72 12.84 4.61
CA ASP A 492 28.60 13.78 3.90
C ASP A 492 28.29 13.79 2.40
N VAL A 493 27.76 14.91 1.93
CA VAL A 493 27.50 15.17 0.50
C VAL A 493 28.50 16.17 -0.10
N THR A 494 29.42 16.72 0.71
CA THR A 494 30.36 17.78 0.31
C THR A 494 31.19 17.45 -0.94
N PRO A 495 31.67 16.21 -1.16
CA PRO A 495 32.43 15.87 -2.36
C PRO A 495 31.66 16.05 -3.69
N ASP A 496 30.33 16.03 -3.65
CA ASP A 496 29.44 16.10 -4.81
C ASP A 496 28.69 17.44 -4.94
N LEU A 497 28.82 18.36 -3.97
CA LEU A 497 28.13 19.65 -3.98
C LEU A 497 28.53 20.50 -5.20
N MET A 498 27.51 21.03 -5.90
CA MET A 498 27.68 22.00 -6.98
C MET A 498 27.54 23.44 -6.49
N LEU A 499 26.67 23.66 -5.50
CA LEU A 499 26.43 24.92 -4.81
C LEU A 499 26.02 24.61 -3.37
N GLU A 500 26.50 25.39 -2.41
CA GLU A 500 26.03 25.39 -1.04
C GLU A 500 25.95 26.82 -0.51
N GLU A 501 24.88 27.14 0.22
CA GLU A 501 24.73 28.39 0.96
C GLU A 501 23.99 28.13 2.28
N GLN A 502 24.62 28.51 3.39
CA GLN A 502 24.11 28.32 4.76
C GLN A 502 23.60 29.63 5.39
N PHE A 503 23.74 30.76 4.69
CA PHE A 503 23.27 32.08 5.12
C PHE A 503 23.85 32.59 6.45
N GLU A 504 25.04 32.15 6.84
CA GLU A 504 25.68 32.62 8.07
C GLU A 504 26.40 33.97 7.92
N SER A 505 26.71 34.36 6.68
CA SER A 505 27.41 35.61 6.39
C SER A 505 26.44 36.77 6.16
N LYS A 506 26.82 38.01 6.50
CA LYS A 506 25.97 39.19 6.24
C LYS A 506 25.78 39.53 4.75
N ARG A 507 26.60 38.96 3.87
CA ARG A 507 26.52 39.13 2.41
C ARG A 507 26.70 37.76 1.76
N GLN A 508 25.93 37.51 0.71
CA GLN A 508 25.95 36.30 -0.11
C GLN A 508 26.55 36.63 -1.48
N PRO A 509 27.86 36.38 -1.70
CA PRO A 509 28.50 36.76 -2.96
C PRO A 509 27.83 36.10 -4.17
N GLY A 510 27.44 36.91 -5.16
CA GLY A 510 26.84 36.44 -6.41
C GLY A 510 25.34 36.11 -6.34
N TRP A 511 24.74 36.10 -5.15
CA TRP A 511 23.30 35.95 -4.98
C TRP A 511 22.58 37.27 -5.26
N ASP A 512 21.40 37.16 -5.87
CA ASP A 512 20.50 38.27 -6.17
C ASP A 512 19.34 38.21 -5.17
N ILE A 513 19.40 39.04 -4.13
CA ILE A 513 18.46 39.03 -3.00
C ILE A 513 17.76 40.38 -2.91
N SER A 514 16.43 40.34 -2.87
CA SER A 514 15.54 41.48 -2.68
C SER A 514 14.55 41.18 -1.57
N GLY A 515 14.35 42.14 -0.64
CA GLY A 515 13.39 42.00 0.46
C GLY A 515 13.77 40.97 1.54
N GLY A 516 14.97 40.40 1.48
CA GLY A 516 15.48 39.42 2.44
C GLY A 516 16.66 39.92 3.26
N ARG A 517 16.81 39.41 4.49
CA ARG A 517 17.97 39.61 5.35
C ARG A 517 18.33 38.34 6.11
N VAL A 518 19.59 38.24 6.53
CA VAL A 518 20.04 37.15 7.41
C VAL A 518 19.60 37.41 8.84
N ASP A 519 18.81 36.49 9.40
CA ASP A 519 18.24 36.59 10.75
C ASP A 519 17.78 35.21 11.29
N VAL A 520 17.37 35.17 12.56
CA VAL A 520 16.82 34.01 13.27
C VAL A 520 15.39 34.25 13.78
N ILE A 521 14.73 35.34 13.35
CA ILE A 521 13.39 35.71 13.83
C ILE A 521 12.31 34.64 13.57
N CYS A 522 12.42 33.88 12.47
CA CYS A 522 11.51 32.77 12.17
C CYS A 522 11.87 31.47 12.90
N GLY A 523 12.81 31.53 13.84
CA GLY A 523 13.41 30.35 14.48
C GLY A 523 14.56 29.79 13.65
N VAL A 524 15.16 28.72 14.16
CA VAL A 524 16.23 27.99 13.48
C VAL A 524 15.58 27.00 12.51
N LEU A 525 15.81 27.18 11.21
CA LEU A 525 15.30 26.29 10.15
C LEU A 525 16.17 25.05 10.00
N TYR A 526 17.48 25.24 9.85
CA TYR A 526 18.47 24.17 9.80
C TYR A 526 19.59 24.41 10.80
N HIS A 527 20.33 25.51 10.66
CA HIS A 527 21.46 25.83 11.52
C HIS A 527 21.59 27.34 11.70
N ALA A 528 21.70 27.79 12.96
CA ALA A 528 21.87 29.19 13.36
C ALA A 528 21.01 30.21 12.58
N ASN A 529 21.57 30.89 11.57
CA ASN A 529 20.86 31.95 10.83
C ASN A 529 20.17 31.42 9.57
N SER A 530 19.15 32.14 9.10
CA SER A 530 18.46 31.86 7.84
C SER A 530 18.28 33.14 7.02
N MET A 531 18.00 33.00 5.73
CA MET A 531 17.60 34.14 4.90
C MET A 531 16.09 34.37 5.06
N VAL A 532 15.71 35.43 5.78
CA VAL A 532 14.33 35.78 6.12
C VAL A 532 13.81 36.90 5.21
N PHE A 533 12.61 36.70 4.63
CA PHE A 533 11.94 37.63 3.72
C PHE A 533 10.73 38.30 4.38
N ASP A 534 10.97 39.44 5.01
CA ASP A 534 9.95 40.27 5.67
C ASP A 534 9.94 41.73 5.17
N GLY A 535 10.88 42.10 4.28
CA GLY A 535 11.00 43.46 3.75
C GLY A 535 9.80 43.92 2.91
N ALA A 536 9.75 45.24 2.66
CA ALA A 536 8.79 45.85 1.74
C ALA A 536 9.16 45.58 0.27
N GLY A 537 8.17 45.45 -0.60
CA GLY A 537 8.37 45.32 -2.04
C GLY A 537 8.73 43.90 -2.47
N ALA A 538 9.50 43.75 -3.55
CA ALA A 538 9.79 42.44 -4.11
C ALA A 538 10.61 41.57 -3.14
N ARG A 539 10.09 40.38 -2.82
CA ARG A 539 10.75 39.36 -2.00
C ARG A 539 11.22 38.23 -2.90
N ARG A 540 12.53 38.20 -3.16
CA ARG A 540 13.14 37.29 -4.11
C ARG A 540 14.56 36.92 -3.70
N ALA A 541 14.92 35.65 -3.81
CA ALA A 541 16.31 35.20 -3.79
C ALA A 541 16.60 34.43 -5.06
N CYS A 542 17.73 34.69 -5.70
CA CYS A 542 18.25 33.83 -6.75
C CYS A 542 19.71 33.50 -6.50
N THR A 543 20.04 32.25 -6.76
CA THR A 543 21.42 31.77 -6.84
C THR A 543 22.21 32.53 -7.93
N PRO A 544 23.56 32.52 -7.87
CA PRO A 544 24.38 32.89 -9.03
C PRO A 544 24.05 32.00 -10.23
N TYR A 545 24.35 32.47 -11.45
CA TYR A 545 24.26 31.60 -12.62
C TYR A 545 25.24 30.43 -12.50
N LEU A 546 24.72 29.21 -12.62
CA LEU A 546 25.46 27.96 -12.57
C LEU A 546 25.22 27.11 -13.83
N ASP A 547 26.13 26.17 -14.08
CA ASP A 547 25.96 25.13 -15.08
C ASP A 547 25.11 23.99 -14.47
N THR A 548 23.83 23.93 -14.85
CA THR A 548 22.86 22.96 -14.30
C THR A 548 22.80 21.66 -15.11
N ARG A 549 23.66 21.47 -16.12
CA ARG A 549 23.63 20.26 -17.00
C ARG A 549 23.80 18.95 -16.25
N LEU A 550 24.45 18.99 -15.08
CA LEU A 550 24.63 17.84 -14.20
C LEU A 550 23.70 17.86 -12.99
N ALA A 551 23.06 18.99 -12.69
CA ALA A 551 22.21 19.16 -11.53
C ALA A 551 20.98 18.25 -11.66
N GLY A 552 20.72 17.48 -10.62
CA GLY A 552 19.55 16.59 -10.57
C GLY A 552 18.73 16.76 -9.30
N ASN A 553 19.24 17.50 -8.31
CA ASN A 553 18.54 17.70 -7.07
C ASN A 553 18.82 19.09 -6.47
N LEU A 554 17.75 19.78 -6.07
CA LEU A 554 17.77 21.00 -5.27
C LEU A 554 17.29 20.64 -3.86
N ARG A 555 18.09 20.96 -2.84
CA ARG A 555 17.71 20.79 -1.43
C ARG A 555 17.80 22.11 -0.69
N PHE A 556 16.88 22.35 0.22
CA PHE A 556 16.90 23.51 1.11
C PHE A 556 15.89 23.30 2.23
N TYR A 557 16.10 23.99 3.35
CA TYR A 557 15.10 24.11 4.39
C TYR A 557 14.23 25.33 4.13
N PHE A 558 12.94 25.22 4.36
CA PHE A 558 11.97 26.29 4.17
C PHE A 558 10.99 26.34 5.31
N GLY A 559 10.60 27.54 5.72
CA GLY A 559 9.51 27.78 6.65
C GLY A 559 8.72 29.03 6.25
N PHE A 560 7.41 28.99 6.46
CA PHE A 560 6.49 30.07 6.10
C PHE A 560 5.56 30.37 7.28
N GLY A 561 5.77 31.51 7.93
CA GLY A 561 5.09 31.83 9.20
C GLY A 561 5.56 30.97 10.37
N SER A 562 6.83 30.54 10.35
CA SER A 562 7.44 29.74 11.42
C SER A 562 8.02 30.61 12.55
N GLY A 563 8.10 30.07 13.76
CA GLY A 563 8.66 30.77 14.91
C GLY A 563 7.85 32.02 15.30
N ARG A 564 8.49 33.21 15.26
CA ARG A 564 7.79 34.50 15.48
C ARG A 564 7.31 35.16 14.19
N CYS A 565 7.55 34.54 13.04
CA CYS A 565 7.11 35.05 11.76
C CYS A 565 5.62 34.74 11.55
N GLN A 566 4.89 35.69 10.97
CA GLN A 566 3.47 35.52 10.70
C GLN A 566 3.23 35.29 9.22
N ALA A 567 2.38 34.32 8.92
CA ALA A 567 1.80 34.15 7.60
C ALA A 567 0.32 33.79 7.74
N LEU A 568 -0.52 34.36 6.87
CA LEU A 568 -1.89 33.88 6.71
C LEU A 568 -1.95 33.04 5.45
N ASP A 569 -2.80 32.02 5.50
CA ASP A 569 -2.99 31.17 4.35
C ASP A 569 -3.81 31.90 3.28
N THR A 570 -3.11 32.40 2.28
CA THR A 570 -3.69 33.10 1.13
C THR A 570 -2.91 32.68 -0.10
N TRP A 571 -3.61 32.21 -1.14
CA TRP A 571 -2.98 31.74 -2.37
C TRP A 571 -2.15 32.81 -3.08
N GLU A 572 -2.48 34.09 -2.87
CA GLU A 572 -1.75 35.24 -3.42
C GLU A 572 -0.34 35.37 -2.81
N SER A 573 -0.16 34.92 -1.57
CA SER A 573 1.10 35.06 -0.83
C SER A 573 2.07 33.90 -1.02
N ASN A 574 1.76 32.96 -1.90
CA ASN A 574 2.57 31.78 -2.16
C ASN A 574 3.99 32.13 -2.66
N VAL A 575 4.94 31.25 -2.33
CA VAL A 575 6.34 31.36 -2.77
C VAL A 575 6.59 30.36 -3.89
N TYR A 576 7.08 30.84 -5.03
CA TYR A 576 7.39 30.00 -6.17
C TYR A 576 8.88 29.72 -6.24
N VAL A 577 9.22 28.44 -6.41
CA VAL A 577 10.59 27.99 -6.72
C VAL A 577 10.66 27.69 -8.20
N TYR A 578 11.61 28.29 -8.92
CA TYR A 578 11.76 28.09 -10.37
C TYR A 578 13.21 28.13 -10.82
N ILE A 579 13.47 27.58 -12.00
CA ILE A 579 14.75 27.71 -12.70
C ILE A 579 14.61 28.80 -13.74
N GLU A 580 15.50 29.79 -13.73
CA GLU A 580 15.58 30.85 -14.74
C GLU A 580 16.74 30.55 -15.69
N ASP A 581 16.44 30.41 -16.98
CA ASP A 581 17.45 30.22 -18.01
C ASP A 581 18.03 31.55 -18.53
N SER A 582 18.99 31.48 -19.46
CA SER A 582 19.58 32.67 -20.08
C SER A 582 18.63 33.48 -20.96
N HIS A 583 17.48 32.94 -21.34
CA HIS A 583 16.44 33.58 -22.15
C HIS A 583 15.25 34.08 -21.31
N ALA A 584 15.40 34.11 -19.97
CA ALA A 584 14.37 34.48 -19.00
C ALA A 584 13.11 33.57 -19.04
N HIS A 585 13.24 32.35 -19.54
CA HIS A 585 12.24 31.30 -19.32
C HIS A 585 12.31 30.81 -17.87
N LYS A 586 11.15 30.62 -17.23
CA LYS A 586 11.00 30.37 -15.79
C LYS A 586 10.12 29.14 -15.48
N PRO A 587 10.53 27.91 -15.81
CA PRO A 587 9.83 26.71 -15.39
C PRO A 587 9.76 26.62 -13.85
N VAL A 588 8.54 26.56 -13.33
CA VAL A 588 8.27 26.40 -11.90
C VAL A 588 8.59 24.97 -11.48
N LEU A 589 9.37 24.82 -10.41
CA LEU A 589 9.68 23.55 -9.77
C LEU A 589 8.66 23.21 -8.69
N LEU A 590 8.28 24.19 -7.86
CA LEU A 590 7.37 23.98 -6.75
C LEU A 590 6.64 25.27 -6.36
N ASN A 591 5.40 25.12 -5.90
CA ASN A 591 4.62 26.16 -5.25
C ASN A 591 4.55 25.89 -3.74
N LEU A 592 4.97 26.85 -2.93
CA LEU A 592 5.04 26.72 -1.46
C LEU A 592 3.92 27.57 -0.82
N THR A 593 3.06 26.92 -0.04
CA THR A 593 1.92 27.54 0.65
C THR A 593 2.22 27.76 2.14
N SER A 594 1.49 28.66 2.80
CA SER A 594 1.68 28.86 4.24
C SER A 594 1.17 27.69 5.05
N GLU A 595 0.09 27.04 4.63
CA GLU A 595 -0.51 25.90 5.33
C GLU A 595 0.46 24.72 5.47
N ASP A 596 1.15 24.37 4.38
CA ASP A 596 2.05 23.22 4.35
C ASP A 596 3.32 23.41 5.17
N TYR A 597 3.81 24.66 5.28
CA TYR A 597 5.16 24.97 5.76
C TYR A 597 5.19 25.90 6.98
N LYS A 598 4.13 25.89 7.81
CA LYS A 598 4.14 26.56 9.13
C LYS A 598 5.30 26.08 10.01
N GLU A 599 5.63 24.80 9.90
CA GLU A 599 6.85 24.23 10.47
C GLU A 599 7.94 24.15 9.41
N SER A 600 9.18 24.46 9.81
CA SER A 600 10.34 24.36 8.94
C SER A 600 10.62 22.91 8.52
N ARG A 601 10.87 22.69 7.22
CA ARG A 601 11.15 21.35 6.69
C ARG A 601 12.24 21.37 5.63
N LEU A 602 12.94 20.24 5.52
CA LEU A 602 13.83 19.95 4.39
C LEU A 602 12.98 19.61 3.16
N LEU A 603 13.21 20.33 2.06
CA LEU A 603 12.71 19.98 0.74
C LEU A 603 13.83 19.40 -0.10
N SER A 604 13.50 18.40 -0.91
CA SER A 604 14.40 17.78 -1.88
C SER A 604 13.65 17.58 -3.19
N LEU A 605 13.96 18.43 -4.16
CA LEU A 605 13.24 18.52 -5.43
C LEU A 605 14.08 17.95 -6.57
N PRO A 606 13.48 17.20 -7.51
CA PRO A 606 14.18 16.76 -8.71
C PRO A 606 14.37 17.94 -9.68
N ILE A 607 15.52 17.97 -10.36
CA ILE A 607 15.77 18.86 -11.49
C ILE A 607 15.78 18.01 -12.75
N ASN A 608 14.70 18.09 -13.52
CA ASN A 608 14.45 17.19 -14.65
C ASN A 608 15.31 17.58 -15.86
N GLY A 609 15.58 16.60 -16.71
CA GLY A 609 16.54 16.74 -17.83
C GLY A 609 16.25 17.89 -18.80
N HIS A 610 14.97 18.21 -19.00
CA HIS A 610 14.50 19.30 -19.87
C HIS A 610 14.67 20.70 -19.25
N GLN A 611 14.84 20.78 -17.93
CA GLN A 611 15.03 22.04 -17.19
C GLN A 611 16.51 22.41 -17.05
N ARG A 612 17.41 21.45 -17.32
CA ARG A 612 18.87 21.63 -17.20
C ARG A 612 19.42 22.46 -18.35
N GLN A 613 20.32 23.37 -18.05
CA GLN A 613 20.92 24.31 -19.01
C GLN A 613 22.37 24.60 -18.65
N SER A 614 23.19 25.00 -19.63
CA SER A 614 24.59 25.38 -19.43
C SER A 614 24.79 26.64 -18.58
N LYS A 615 23.75 27.49 -18.51
CA LYS A 615 23.72 28.70 -17.71
C LYS A 615 22.29 28.98 -17.24
N ALA A 616 22.00 28.64 -15.99
CA ALA A 616 20.73 28.91 -15.34
C ALA A 616 20.93 29.29 -13.88
N ARG A 617 19.92 29.85 -13.24
CA ARG A 617 19.89 30.09 -11.80
C ARG A 617 18.57 29.63 -11.21
N ILE A 618 18.60 29.19 -9.96
CA ILE A 618 17.44 28.80 -9.18
C ILE A 618 16.98 30.02 -8.36
N CYS A 619 15.67 30.26 -8.34
CA CYS A 619 15.05 31.41 -7.69
C CYS A 619 13.86 31.02 -6.82
N TRP A 620 13.71 31.75 -5.71
CA TRP A 620 12.54 31.78 -4.83
C TRP A 620 11.92 33.17 -4.93
N GLU A 621 10.61 33.26 -5.17
CA GLU A 621 9.93 34.53 -5.36
C GLU A 621 8.51 34.51 -4.77
N GLN A 622 8.23 35.51 -3.95
CA GLN A 622 6.89 35.79 -3.45
C GLN A 622 6.32 36.99 -4.21
N LYS A 623 5.23 36.77 -4.96
CA LYS A 623 4.65 37.78 -5.87
C LYS A 623 3.74 38.78 -5.16
N HIS A 624 3.07 38.34 -4.09
CA HIS A 624 2.19 39.17 -3.30
C HIS A 624 2.44 38.92 -1.81
N HIS A 625 2.28 39.97 -1.01
CA HIS A 625 2.32 39.91 0.45
C HIS A 625 1.57 41.13 0.98
N ARG A 626 1.03 41.06 2.19
CA ARG A 626 0.16 42.10 2.74
C ARG A 626 0.90 43.31 3.31
N GLY A 627 2.22 43.26 3.40
CA GLY A 627 3.05 44.35 3.89
C GLY A 627 4.37 43.87 4.50
N VAL A 628 5.06 44.79 5.17
CA VAL A 628 6.26 44.50 5.97
C VAL A 628 5.90 43.60 7.15
N ASP A 629 6.76 42.65 7.49
CA ASP A 629 6.58 41.70 8.61
C ASP A 629 5.32 40.80 8.52
N LEU A 630 4.64 40.81 7.37
CA LEU A 630 3.50 39.94 7.06
C LEU A 630 3.85 38.97 5.94
N ASP A 631 3.28 37.77 6.01
CA ASP A 631 3.48 36.69 5.03
C ASP A 631 4.97 36.34 4.88
N VAL A 632 5.65 36.25 6.02
CA VAL A 632 7.10 36.12 6.12
C VAL A 632 7.51 34.66 5.93
N TRP A 633 8.49 34.43 5.07
CA TRP A 633 9.10 33.13 4.82
C TRP A 633 10.62 33.20 4.97
N ALA A 634 11.23 32.04 5.19
CA ALA A 634 12.67 31.92 5.31
C ALA A 634 13.19 30.68 4.56
N ILE A 635 14.42 30.78 4.05
CA ILE A 635 15.17 29.67 3.47
C ILE A 635 16.51 29.49 4.17
N ASP A 636 16.97 28.25 4.25
CA ASP A 636 18.23 27.89 4.88
C ASP A 636 18.86 26.66 4.20
N GLY A 637 20.18 26.48 4.33
CA GLY A 637 20.92 25.30 3.87
C GLY A 637 20.69 24.92 2.40
N VAL A 638 20.77 25.88 1.48
CA VAL A 638 20.52 25.64 0.05
C VAL A 638 21.68 24.83 -0.54
N GLN A 639 21.37 23.69 -1.15
CA GLN A 639 22.31 22.79 -1.80
C GLN A 639 21.84 22.42 -3.21
N VAL A 640 22.76 22.42 -4.17
CA VAL A 640 22.54 21.86 -5.50
C VAL A 640 23.45 20.66 -5.69
N LEU A 641 22.86 19.52 -6.02
CA LEU A 641 23.52 18.23 -6.15
C LEU A 641 23.30 17.66 -7.56
N PRO A 642 24.23 16.81 -8.04
CA PRO A 642 24.03 16.09 -9.29
C PRO A 642 22.88 15.08 -9.18
N HIS A 643 22.50 14.45 -10.29
CA HIS A 643 21.48 13.40 -10.26
C HIS A 643 21.90 12.17 -9.43
N PHE A 644 23.13 11.71 -9.65
CA PHE A 644 23.71 10.54 -8.96
C PHE A 644 24.90 10.94 -8.09
N PRO A 645 25.10 10.29 -6.93
CA PRO A 645 26.37 10.30 -6.20
C PRO A 645 27.52 9.89 -7.12
N ARG A 646 28.64 10.62 -7.09
CA ARG A 646 29.84 10.29 -7.90
C ARG A 646 31.10 10.16 -7.08
N ARG A 647 31.24 10.96 -6.03
CA ARG A 647 32.47 11.07 -5.23
C ARG A 647 32.26 10.75 -3.75
N SER A 648 31.04 10.83 -3.27
CA SER A 648 30.66 10.53 -1.87
C SER A 648 30.70 9.05 -1.49
N GLY A 649 30.97 8.14 -2.44
CA GLY A 649 31.06 6.70 -2.14
C GLY A 649 29.73 6.06 -1.72
N VAL A 650 28.60 6.72 -1.98
CA VAL A 650 27.27 6.23 -1.61
C VAL A 650 26.93 4.94 -2.37
N THR A 651 26.57 3.91 -1.61
CA THR A 651 26.19 2.57 -2.11
C THR A 651 24.71 2.27 -1.92
N LYS A 652 23.86 3.29 -1.79
CA LYS A 652 22.42 3.11 -1.59
C LYS A 652 21.73 2.82 -2.93
N MET A 653 20.91 1.78 -2.94
CA MET A 653 20.17 1.34 -4.13
C MET A 653 18.82 0.74 -3.78
N VAL A 654 18.00 0.61 -4.81
CA VAL A 654 16.78 -0.18 -4.83
C VAL A 654 16.97 -1.37 -5.75
N GLN A 655 16.64 -2.56 -5.27
CA GLN A 655 16.67 -3.80 -6.04
C GLN A 655 15.36 -4.56 -5.80
N PHE A 656 14.81 -5.17 -6.84
CA PHE A 656 13.58 -5.96 -6.76
C PHE A 656 13.45 -6.84 -8.00
N ASP A 657 12.66 -7.91 -7.87
CA ASP A 657 12.28 -8.76 -8.99
C ASP A 657 10.87 -8.38 -9.45
N LEU A 658 10.68 -8.24 -10.76
CA LEU A 658 9.43 -7.81 -11.38
C LEU A 658 9.07 -8.75 -12.54
N THR A 659 7.80 -9.09 -12.65
CA THR A 659 7.21 -9.69 -13.85
C THR A 659 5.91 -9.00 -14.22
N LEU A 660 5.71 -8.78 -15.52
CA LEU A 660 4.51 -8.20 -16.11
C LEU A 660 3.81 -9.27 -16.96
N ASN A 661 2.49 -9.32 -16.85
CA ASN A 661 1.61 -10.30 -17.48
C ASN A 661 1.91 -11.77 -17.12
N CYS A 662 2.76 -12.03 -16.12
CA CYS A 662 3.01 -13.36 -15.57
C CYS A 662 3.37 -14.42 -16.63
N GLY A 663 4.25 -14.04 -17.57
CA GLY A 663 4.69 -14.92 -18.65
C GLY A 663 3.77 -15.00 -19.87
N THR A 664 2.70 -14.20 -19.92
CA THR A 664 1.76 -14.16 -21.05
C THR A 664 1.92 -12.88 -21.86
N ASN A 665 1.79 -12.96 -23.19
CA ASN A 665 1.82 -11.77 -24.04
C ASN A 665 0.38 -11.37 -24.41
N THR A 666 -0.34 -10.80 -23.45
CA THR A 666 -1.78 -10.49 -23.60
C THR A 666 -2.05 -9.03 -23.96
N SER A 667 -1.34 -8.08 -23.35
CA SER A 667 -1.57 -6.64 -23.51
C SER A 667 -0.40 -5.82 -22.99
N ARG A 668 -0.21 -4.60 -23.51
CA ARG A 668 0.76 -3.64 -22.94
C ARG A 668 0.41 -3.36 -21.48
N ASN A 669 1.37 -3.57 -20.60
CA ASN A 669 1.29 -3.24 -19.19
C ASN A 669 2.61 -2.60 -18.77
N ASP A 670 2.55 -1.58 -17.94
CA ASP A 670 3.71 -0.79 -17.55
C ASP A 670 3.63 -0.53 -16.04
N VAL A 671 4.76 -0.64 -15.33
CA VAL A 671 4.88 -0.35 -13.90
C VAL A 671 5.93 0.74 -13.71
N ASP A 672 5.59 1.77 -12.95
CA ASP A 672 6.47 2.90 -12.63
C ASP A 672 6.96 2.79 -11.18
N LEU A 673 8.28 2.88 -10.99
CA LEU A 673 8.90 3.03 -9.69
C LEU A 673 9.08 4.51 -9.36
N GLN A 674 8.34 4.94 -8.34
CA GLN A 674 8.26 6.31 -7.88
C GLN A 674 8.81 6.44 -6.47
N ALA A 675 9.22 7.66 -6.12
CA ALA A 675 9.54 8.03 -4.75
C ALA A 675 8.82 9.31 -4.34
N SER A 676 8.67 9.48 -3.04
CA SER A 676 8.14 10.69 -2.42
C SER A 676 9.02 11.08 -1.24
N THR A 677 9.29 12.38 -1.13
CA THR A 677 10.07 13.00 -0.04
C THR A 677 9.20 13.91 0.84
N ASP A 678 7.90 13.90 0.62
CA ASP A 678 6.88 14.72 1.28
C ASP A 678 5.70 13.85 1.77
N PHE A 679 6.02 12.64 2.23
CA PHE A 679 5.08 11.68 2.83
C PHE A 679 3.94 11.24 1.91
N GLY A 680 4.17 11.25 0.60
CA GLY A 680 3.22 10.82 -0.41
C GLY A 680 2.34 11.93 -0.98
N LYS A 681 2.58 13.20 -0.62
CA LYS A 681 1.84 14.34 -1.18
C LYS A 681 2.13 14.52 -2.67
N SER A 682 3.39 14.38 -3.06
CA SER A 682 3.82 14.34 -4.45
C SER A 682 4.71 13.13 -4.71
N TRP A 683 4.70 12.68 -5.96
CA TRP A 683 5.45 11.51 -6.41
C TRP A 683 6.23 11.89 -7.66
N PHE A 684 7.48 11.45 -7.73
CA PHE A 684 8.32 11.57 -8.92
C PHE A 684 8.86 10.20 -9.31
N THR A 685 9.00 9.95 -10.61
CA THR A 685 9.67 8.76 -11.12
C THR A 685 11.14 8.78 -10.69
N VAL A 686 11.64 7.69 -10.10
CA VAL A 686 12.99 7.65 -9.50
C VAL A 686 14.07 8.02 -10.52
N HIS A 687 13.93 7.57 -11.77
CA HIS A 687 14.77 7.98 -12.88
C HIS A 687 13.94 8.39 -14.09
N GLU A 688 14.00 9.67 -14.43
CA GLU A 688 13.51 10.16 -15.71
C GLU A 688 14.62 10.10 -16.78
N PRO A 689 14.32 9.55 -17.98
CA PRO A 689 15.28 9.53 -19.06
C PRO A 689 15.53 10.95 -19.60
N CYS A 690 16.79 11.26 -19.91
CA CYS A 690 17.22 12.49 -20.57
C CYS A 690 17.87 12.11 -21.91
N ILE A 691 17.07 12.07 -22.98
CA ILE A 691 17.47 11.63 -24.32
C ILE A 691 17.01 12.65 -25.37
N GLY A 692 17.73 12.74 -26.49
CA GLY A 692 17.33 13.54 -27.66
C GLY A 692 17.53 15.04 -27.50
N SER A 693 16.90 15.81 -28.39
CA SER A 693 17.04 17.28 -28.47
C SER A 693 16.47 18.03 -27.27
N ASN A 694 15.57 17.41 -26.51
CA ASN A 694 14.89 18.03 -25.36
C ASN A 694 15.65 17.80 -24.05
N CYS A 695 16.79 17.10 -24.08
CA CYS A 695 17.67 16.91 -22.93
C CYS A 695 18.72 18.04 -22.89
N GLY A 696 18.58 18.97 -21.96
CA GLY A 696 19.56 20.05 -21.79
C GLY A 696 20.79 19.65 -20.99
N GLY A 697 20.82 18.43 -20.41
CA GLY A 697 21.90 17.90 -19.58
C GLY A 697 22.73 16.77 -20.22
N LYS A 698 23.50 16.04 -19.40
CA LYS A 698 24.18 14.81 -19.84
C LYS A 698 23.13 13.75 -20.20
N HIS A 699 23.30 13.12 -21.36
CA HIS A 699 22.46 12.00 -21.79
C HIS A 699 22.39 10.92 -20.71
N GLN A 700 21.16 10.56 -20.33
CA GLN A 700 20.87 9.59 -19.27
C GLN A 700 19.74 8.69 -19.77
N PRO A 701 20.03 7.45 -20.22
CA PRO A 701 19.01 6.55 -20.75
C PRO A 701 18.27 5.78 -19.66
N VAL A 702 18.75 5.85 -18.40
CA VAL A 702 18.15 5.12 -17.26
C VAL A 702 16.74 5.64 -17.01
N THR A 703 15.78 4.73 -16.93
CA THR A 703 14.38 4.97 -16.60
C THR A 703 13.94 4.06 -15.46
N SER A 704 12.93 4.50 -14.71
CA SER A 704 12.25 3.71 -13.68
C SER A 704 10.83 3.30 -14.10
N GLU A 705 10.55 3.37 -15.40
CA GLU A 705 9.34 2.83 -16.03
C GLU A 705 9.67 1.51 -16.72
N TYR A 706 8.95 0.45 -16.35
CA TYR A 706 9.19 -0.91 -16.81
C TYR A 706 8.01 -1.39 -17.65
N GLU A 707 8.29 -1.77 -18.90
CA GLU A 707 7.25 -2.15 -19.87
C GLU A 707 7.16 -3.67 -20.05
N SER A 708 5.97 -4.16 -20.39
CA SER A 708 5.70 -5.60 -20.50
C SER A 708 6.53 -6.31 -21.56
N GLU A 709 7.01 -5.59 -22.59
CA GLU A 709 7.86 -6.18 -23.65
C GLU A 709 9.18 -6.71 -23.08
N ASP A 710 9.74 -6.00 -22.11
CA ASP A 710 10.99 -6.37 -21.45
C ASP A 710 10.76 -7.26 -20.23
N PHE A 711 9.63 -7.12 -19.52
CA PHE A 711 9.43 -7.79 -18.22
C PHE A 711 8.43 -8.95 -18.24
N ILE A 712 8.25 -9.63 -19.40
CA ILE A 712 7.35 -10.80 -19.52
C ILE A 712 7.65 -11.90 -18.47
N ASN A 713 8.93 -12.17 -18.23
CA ASN A 713 9.39 -13.10 -17.21
C ASN A 713 9.98 -12.32 -16.02
N TRP A 714 10.13 -12.99 -14.87
CA TRP A 714 10.84 -12.44 -13.72
C TRP A 714 12.21 -11.89 -14.13
N LYS A 715 12.40 -10.60 -13.87
CA LYS A 715 13.67 -9.91 -14.07
C LYS A 715 14.00 -9.10 -12.84
N ARG A 716 15.26 -9.18 -12.44
CA ARG A 716 15.84 -8.36 -11.38
C ARG A 716 16.18 -6.97 -11.91
N VAL A 717 15.65 -5.96 -11.25
CA VAL A 717 16.04 -4.56 -11.44
C VAL A 717 16.98 -4.18 -10.30
N THR A 718 18.12 -3.57 -10.62
CA THR A 718 19.03 -2.98 -9.63
C THR A 718 19.33 -1.55 -10.04
N SER A 719 18.90 -0.57 -9.23
CA SER A 719 18.98 0.84 -9.57
C SER A 719 19.63 1.67 -8.45
N PRO A 720 20.71 2.43 -8.72
CA PRO A 720 21.30 3.30 -7.72
C PRO A 720 20.35 4.45 -7.38
N LEU A 721 20.26 4.82 -6.11
CA LEU A 721 19.33 5.88 -5.69
C LEU A 721 19.86 7.27 -6.07
N PRO A 722 19.02 8.15 -6.64
CA PRO A 722 19.41 9.52 -6.99
C PRO A 722 19.44 10.39 -5.73
N PHE A 723 20.19 11.50 -5.76
CA PHE A 723 20.25 12.42 -4.61
C PHE A 723 18.88 12.90 -4.18
N VAL A 724 17.91 13.07 -5.07
CA VAL A 724 16.55 13.48 -4.66
C VAL A 724 15.93 12.55 -3.61
N ALA A 725 16.21 11.24 -3.67
CA ALA A 725 15.70 10.22 -2.75
C ALA A 725 16.61 9.98 -1.51
N LEU A 726 17.80 10.58 -1.45
CA LEU A 726 18.78 10.37 -0.37
C LEU A 726 18.54 11.33 0.81
N VAL A 727 17.36 11.24 1.41
CA VAL A 727 16.85 12.13 2.47
C VAL A 727 16.35 11.31 3.67
N PRO A 728 16.18 11.93 4.86
CA PRO A 728 15.76 11.20 6.05
C PRO A 728 14.30 10.74 6.02
N HIS A 729 13.48 11.23 5.09
CA HIS A 729 12.09 10.83 4.93
C HIS A 729 11.83 10.53 3.45
N VAL A 730 11.98 9.27 3.05
CA VAL A 730 11.66 8.84 1.69
C VAL A 730 10.84 7.55 1.71
N ARG A 731 9.82 7.50 0.87
CA ARG A 731 9.04 6.27 0.60
C ARG A 731 9.01 5.99 -0.89
N PHE A 732 8.86 4.72 -1.23
CA PHE A 732 8.84 4.24 -2.60
C PHE A 732 7.48 3.65 -2.94
N ARG A 733 7.06 3.79 -4.20
CA ARG A 733 5.83 3.22 -4.72
C ARG A 733 6.08 2.55 -6.06
N TRP A 734 5.59 1.32 -6.21
CA TRP A 734 5.44 0.67 -7.50
C TRP A 734 3.99 0.80 -7.93
N SER A 735 3.73 1.44 -9.06
CA SER A 735 2.38 1.72 -9.55
C SER A 735 2.19 1.19 -10.96
N GLY A 736 1.18 0.36 -11.16
CA GLY A 736 0.74 -0.03 -12.50
C GLY A 736 0.10 1.15 -13.23
N LYS A 737 0.41 1.34 -14.52
CA LYS A 737 -0.25 2.34 -15.37
C LYS A 737 -1.54 1.81 -16.00
N ASN A 738 -1.65 0.50 -16.20
CA ASN A 738 -2.87 -0.13 -16.72
C ASN A 738 -3.89 -0.35 -15.60
N GLN A 739 -4.89 0.53 -15.53
CA GLN A 739 -5.94 0.51 -14.50
C GLN A 739 -7.09 -0.46 -14.80
N GLN A 740 -7.22 -0.96 -16.03
CA GLN A 740 -8.38 -1.79 -16.40
C GLN A 740 -8.16 -3.27 -16.13
N LYS A 741 -6.93 -3.74 -16.37
CA LYS A 741 -6.52 -5.14 -16.14
C LYS A 741 -5.08 -5.17 -15.64
N PRO A 742 -4.81 -4.81 -14.37
CA PRO A 742 -3.52 -5.09 -13.77
C PRO A 742 -3.17 -6.56 -13.97
N ASN A 743 -1.94 -6.85 -14.38
CA ASN A 743 -1.37 -8.18 -14.29
C ASN A 743 0.14 -8.06 -14.11
N TRP A 744 0.60 -7.98 -12.87
CA TRP A 744 2.02 -7.87 -12.54
C TRP A 744 2.30 -8.40 -11.14
N ALA A 745 3.55 -8.79 -10.88
CA ALA A 745 3.99 -9.25 -9.58
C ALA A 745 5.38 -8.71 -9.21
N LEU A 746 5.58 -8.49 -7.92
CA LEU A 746 6.77 -7.93 -7.29
C LEU A 746 7.28 -8.91 -6.24
N ASP A 747 8.60 -9.08 -6.18
CA ASP A 747 9.28 -9.96 -5.24
C ASP A 747 10.69 -9.42 -4.88
N ASN A 748 11.33 -9.97 -3.85
CA ASN A 748 12.74 -9.75 -3.49
C ASN A 748 13.14 -8.27 -3.38
N VAL A 749 12.31 -7.46 -2.73
CA VAL A 749 12.52 -6.01 -2.59
C VAL A 749 13.61 -5.74 -1.57
N PHE A 750 14.60 -4.96 -1.99
CA PHE A 750 15.68 -4.43 -1.18
C PHE A 750 15.82 -2.93 -1.43
N ILE A 751 15.90 -2.13 -0.36
CA ILE A 751 16.21 -0.70 -0.42
C ILE A 751 17.23 -0.40 0.67
N GLY A 752 18.39 0.16 0.33
CA GLY A 752 19.40 0.55 1.33
C GLY A 752 20.83 0.37 0.82
N ASP A 753 21.78 0.29 1.76
CA ASP A 753 23.20 0.13 1.43
C ASP A 753 23.52 -1.28 0.93
N CYS A 754 23.99 -1.38 -0.31
CA CYS A 754 24.49 -2.61 -0.93
C CYS A 754 25.71 -2.30 -1.80
N GLU A 755 26.83 -2.97 -1.56
CA GLU A 755 28.07 -2.69 -2.28
C GLU A 755 27.94 -3.02 -3.77
N ALA A 756 28.11 -2.01 -4.63
CA ALA A 756 28.07 -2.11 -6.10
C ALA A 756 26.86 -2.87 -6.69
N GLY A 757 25.78 -3.06 -5.92
CA GLY A 757 24.61 -3.84 -6.33
C GLY A 757 24.95 -5.27 -6.67
N CYS A 758 25.87 -5.85 -5.91
CA CYS A 758 26.39 -7.19 -6.16
C CYS A 758 26.96 -7.35 -7.57
N HIS A 759 27.47 -6.25 -8.14
CA HIS A 759 27.96 -6.15 -9.51
C HIS A 759 26.97 -6.65 -10.58
N GLY A 760 25.66 -6.65 -10.27
CA GLY A 760 24.61 -7.16 -11.14
C GLY A 760 24.51 -8.70 -11.22
N ASN A 761 25.25 -9.44 -10.38
CA ASN A 761 25.29 -10.91 -10.40
C ASN A 761 24.77 -11.56 -9.11
N GLY A 762 24.02 -10.82 -8.29
CA GLY A 762 23.53 -11.33 -7.00
C GLY A 762 22.37 -10.52 -6.43
N GLN A 763 21.85 -10.99 -5.31
CA GLN A 763 20.80 -10.35 -4.54
C GLN A 763 21.38 -9.58 -3.36
N CYS A 764 21.00 -8.32 -3.20
CA CYS A 764 21.26 -7.55 -2.00
C CYS A 764 20.38 -8.08 -0.87
N THR A 765 21.00 -8.54 0.22
CA THR A 765 20.31 -9.04 1.41
C THR A 765 20.73 -8.27 2.66
N ARG A 766 20.15 -8.61 3.82
CA ARG A 766 20.56 -7.99 5.09
C ARG A 766 22.03 -8.24 5.42
N THR A 767 22.59 -9.37 5.00
CA THR A 767 23.97 -9.79 5.31
C THR A 767 24.97 -9.52 4.20
N GLY A 768 24.54 -8.91 3.08
CA GLY A 768 25.38 -8.62 1.91
C GLY A 768 24.86 -9.29 0.65
N CYS A 769 25.75 -9.52 -0.31
CA CYS A 769 25.41 -10.12 -1.59
C CYS A 769 25.23 -11.64 -1.49
N ARG A 770 24.11 -12.14 -2.01
CA ARG A 770 23.81 -13.56 -2.19
C ARG A 770 23.88 -13.94 -3.66
#